data_AF-A0A2P5CQ73-F1
#
_entry.id   AF-A0A2P5CQ73-F1
#
_cell.length_a   1.000
_cell.length_b   1.000
_cell.length_c   1.000
_cell.angle_alpha   90.00
_cell.angle_beta   90.00
_cell.angle_gamma   90.00
#
_symmetry.space_group_name_H-M   'P 1'
#
loop_
_entity.id
_entity.type
_entity.pdbx_description
1 polymer ?
#
loop_
_entity_poly.entity_id
_entity_poly.type
_entity_poly.pdbx_seq_one_letter_code
_entity_poly.pdbx_strand_id
1 'polypeptide(L)'
;MGAQKKGASRVSEDPEELTRVPLQAILLADSFATTFRPITLERPKVLLPLVNVPMINYTLAWLESAGVEEVFVFCCAHSKQVIHYLESSEWFSQPNFSVQTIESHNSVGAGDALRLIYERNVIHGDFVLISGDTVSNMSLTQALQEHKERRKKDSNAVMTMVIKRSKPSLITRQSRLGTDELFIAIDPDTKQLFYYEDRADHSRGVIYLDKLLLAENTSISLHNDKQDCYIDICSPEVLSLFTDNFDYQHLRRHFVKGLLVDDIMGYKIFTHEIHSSYAARIDNFRSYDTISKDIIQRWTYPLVPDVMFFGNSATKLERRGMYRALEVGQSRSAQIGPFTVVGEGTKIGDNTSISNSVIGKGCTIGSNVLIEGSYVWDNVIIEDGCKLSHAIVCDGVIMKSGAVLEPGVVLSFKVVIGQQFVVPPYSKVSLFQQPTKQDSDEELEYADNSSGVVEIPLNNSNGEITSELSETKCWPTSQLCANTFSVHVIGFIILCEGTELGAGGVGYIWSFSEGGHDEEWRHSVAPIPTEKLAEATDAMDDDMELAPDGSILPPSGDLKLDSEDDYTEVFRDESIDFEKEVEATFLRAVHEDINVDNVILEVNSLRLSYNKLTADCAGAVFYSVLKFALDTSPGSAGKLS
;
A
#
# COMPACT_ATOMS: atom_id res chain seq x y z
N MET A 1 -70.05 -2.56 -36.76
CA MET A 1 -69.80 -2.10 -35.38
C MET A 1 -69.74 -3.36 -34.52
N GLY A 2 -68.64 -3.84 -33.95
CA GLY A 2 -67.35 -3.26 -33.61
C GLY A 2 -66.98 -3.79 -32.22
N ALA A 3 -66.34 -4.95 -32.13
CA ALA A 3 -65.69 -5.44 -30.90
C ALA A 3 -64.58 -6.44 -31.28
N GLN A 4 -63.35 -5.94 -31.39
CA GLN A 4 -62.12 -6.73 -31.55
C GLN A 4 -61.81 -7.47 -30.24
N LYS A 5 -61.75 -8.81 -30.30
CA LYS A 5 -61.00 -9.61 -29.32
C LYS A 5 -59.51 -9.47 -29.65
N LYS A 6 -58.76 -8.74 -28.82
CA LYS A 6 -57.29 -8.72 -28.86
C LYS A 6 -56.77 -10.11 -28.45
N GLY A 7 -55.93 -10.69 -29.30
CA GLY A 7 -55.20 -11.91 -29.02
C GLY A 7 -54.20 -11.68 -27.89
N ALA A 8 -54.10 -12.67 -27.00
CA ALA A 8 -53.01 -12.78 -26.05
C ALA A 8 -51.73 -13.12 -26.83
N SER A 9 -50.80 -12.18 -26.91
CA SER A 9 -49.42 -12.46 -27.28
C SER A 9 -48.80 -13.26 -26.13
N ARG A 10 -48.46 -14.52 -26.41
CA ARG A 10 -47.58 -15.33 -25.57
C ARG A 10 -46.28 -14.53 -25.39
N VAL A 11 -45.97 -14.18 -24.15
CA VAL A 11 -44.62 -13.78 -23.73
C VAL A 11 -43.75 -15.01 -24.00
N SER A 12 -42.85 -14.91 -24.97
CA SER A 12 -41.76 -15.86 -25.12
C SER A 12 -40.78 -15.57 -23.99
N GLU A 13 -40.88 -16.35 -22.91
CA GLU A 13 -39.85 -16.40 -21.86
C GLU A 13 -38.59 -16.97 -22.52
N ASP A 14 -37.56 -16.13 -22.68
CA ASP A 14 -36.24 -16.58 -23.09
C ASP A 14 -35.68 -17.47 -21.98
N PRO A 15 -35.17 -18.69 -22.28
CA PRO A 15 -34.65 -19.60 -21.27
C PRO A 15 -33.40 -19.08 -20.54
N GLU A 16 -32.82 -17.95 -20.95
CA GLU A 16 -31.73 -17.26 -20.25
C GLU A 16 -32.19 -16.45 -19.02
N GLU A 17 -33.48 -16.07 -18.91
CA GLU A 17 -34.00 -15.30 -17.76
C GLU A 17 -34.21 -16.15 -16.50
N LEU A 18 -34.33 -17.48 -16.64
CA LEU A 18 -34.58 -18.42 -15.53
C LEU A 18 -33.32 -18.78 -14.72
N THR A 19 -32.13 -18.38 -15.18
CA THR A 19 -30.85 -18.58 -14.50
C THR A 19 -30.04 -17.28 -14.44
N ARG A 20 -30.66 -16.19 -13.96
CA ARG A 20 -29.88 -14.98 -13.64
C ARG A 20 -28.99 -15.28 -12.43
N VAL A 21 -27.71 -15.56 -12.68
CA VAL A 21 -26.70 -15.59 -11.62
C VAL A 21 -26.52 -14.13 -11.15
N PRO A 22 -26.69 -13.85 -9.84
CA PRO A 22 -26.49 -12.50 -9.32
C PRO A 22 -25.05 -12.07 -9.58
N LEU A 23 -24.83 -10.79 -9.87
CA LEU A 23 -23.48 -10.26 -9.98
C LEU A 23 -22.86 -10.18 -8.58
N GLN A 24 -21.79 -10.95 -8.37
CA GLN A 24 -21.10 -11.04 -7.10
C GLN A 24 -19.80 -10.23 -7.12
N ALA A 25 -19.41 -9.68 -5.97
CA ALA A 25 -18.12 -9.03 -5.80
C ALA A 25 -17.40 -9.52 -4.53
N ILE A 26 -16.08 -9.60 -4.62
CA ILE A 26 -15.18 -9.80 -3.48
C ILE A 26 -14.52 -8.46 -3.17
N LEU A 27 -14.72 -7.97 -1.95
CA LEU A 27 -14.10 -6.76 -1.45
C LEU A 27 -13.03 -7.14 -0.41
N LEU A 28 -11.76 -6.91 -0.74
CA LEU A 28 -10.65 -7.10 0.18
C LEU A 28 -10.56 -5.90 1.13
N ALA A 29 -11.00 -6.08 2.38
CA ALA A 29 -11.03 -5.00 3.37
C ALA A 29 -9.66 -4.74 4.03
N ASP A 30 -8.70 -5.63 3.80
CA ASP A 30 -7.32 -5.47 4.23
C ASP A 30 -6.42 -5.30 3.00
N SER A 31 -5.54 -4.31 3.04
CA SER A 31 -4.59 -4.04 1.96
C SER A 31 -3.28 -4.81 2.11
N PHE A 32 -3.08 -5.52 3.23
CA PHE A 32 -1.86 -6.28 3.56
C PHE A 32 -0.58 -5.44 3.38
N ALA A 33 -0.66 -4.15 3.73
CA ALA A 33 0.41 -3.17 3.50
C ALA A 33 0.70 -2.37 4.76
N THR A 34 1.98 -2.03 4.95
CA THR A 34 2.47 -1.24 6.11
C THR A 34 2.50 0.27 5.87
N THR A 35 2.12 0.74 4.67
CA THR A 35 2.31 2.14 4.23
C THR A 35 1.68 3.17 5.18
N PHE A 36 0.50 2.86 5.72
CA PHE A 36 -0.24 3.73 6.66
C PHE A 36 0.14 3.54 8.14
N ARG A 37 1.18 2.75 8.47
CA ARG A 37 1.70 2.71 9.85
C ARG A 37 2.25 4.10 10.23
N PRO A 38 1.97 4.60 11.45
CA PRO A 38 1.43 3.89 12.62
C PRO A 38 -0.10 3.87 12.77
N ILE A 39 -0.86 4.54 11.90
CA ILE A 39 -2.31 4.68 12.04
C ILE A 39 -3.01 3.31 11.99
N THR A 40 -2.58 2.43 11.08
CA THR A 40 -3.21 1.13 10.86
C THR A 40 -3.02 0.12 11.99
N LEU A 41 -2.28 0.47 13.05
CA LEU A 41 -2.14 -0.36 14.25
C LEU A 41 -3.38 -0.33 15.16
N GLU A 42 -4.15 0.77 15.14
CA GLU A 42 -5.35 0.91 15.99
C GLU A 42 -6.65 0.71 15.20
N ARG A 43 -6.67 1.15 13.93
CA ARG A 43 -7.86 1.09 13.07
C ARG A 43 -7.48 0.58 11.67
N PRO A 44 -8.26 -0.34 11.07
CA PRO A 44 -7.97 -0.85 9.73
C PRO A 44 -8.12 0.25 8.67
N LYS A 45 -7.31 0.15 7.60
CA LYS A 45 -7.19 1.16 6.54
C LYS A 45 -8.52 1.56 5.92
N VAL A 46 -9.40 0.60 5.67
CA VAL A 46 -10.70 0.84 5.01
C VAL A 46 -11.70 1.62 5.86
N LEU A 47 -11.46 1.70 7.18
CA LEU A 47 -12.26 2.50 8.11
C LEU A 47 -11.68 3.90 8.35
N LEU A 48 -10.53 4.22 7.76
CA LEU A 48 -9.96 5.56 7.86
C LEU A 48 -10.88 6.55 7.10
N PRO A 49 -11.14 7.73 7.65
CA PRO A 49 -12.05 8.68 7.04
C PRO A 49 -11.39 9.34 5.82
N LEU A 50 -12.11 9.35 4.70
CA LEU A 50 -11.79 10.08 3.48
C LEU A 50 -12.88 11.14 3.28
N VAL A 51 -12.53 12.41 3.48
CA VAL A 51 -13.51 13.53 3.47
C VAL A 51 -14.67 13.25 4.47
N ASN A 52 -14.32 12.90 5.71
CA ASN A 52 -15.23 12.59 6.82
C ASN A 52 -16.15 11.36 6.64
N VAL A 53 -15.89 10.52 5.64
CA VAL A 53 -16.62 9.27 5.39
C VAL A 53 -15.62 8.12 5.29
N PRO A 54 -15.82 6.96 5.95
CA PRO A 54 -14.92 5.82 5.83
C PRO A 54 -14.73 5.33 4.39
N MET A 55 -13.51 4.96 4.00
CA MET A 55 -13.18 4.56 2.62
C MET A 55 -14.08 3.44 2.09
N ILE A 56 -14.38 2.43 2.92
CA ILE A 56 -15.23 1.29 2.54
C ILE A 56 -16.60 1.72 2.01
N ASN A 57 -17.16 2.82 2.51
CA ASN A 57 -18.46 3.30 2.07
C ASN A 57 -18.42 3.78 0.61
N TYR A 58 -17.34 4.41 0.16
CA TYR A 58 -17.20 4.84 -1.23
C TYR A 58 -17.20 3.63 -2.16
N THR A 59 -16.48 2.58 -1.78
CA THR A 59 -16.41 1.32 -2.52
C THR A 59 -17.77 0.62 -2.59
N LEU A 60 -18.46 0.48 -1.44
CA LEU A 60 -19.78 -0.14 -1.37
C LEU A 60 -20.85 0.65 -2.14
N ALA A 61 -20.87 1.98 -2.01
CA ALA A 61 -21.80 2.83 -2.75
C ALA A 61 -21.56 2.75 -4.27
N TRP A 62 -20.30 2.64 -4.69
CA TRP A 62 -19.98 2.40 -6.09
C TRP A 62 -20.48 1.03 -6.56
N LEU A 63 -20.22 -0.04 -5.81
CA LEU A 63 -20.68 -1.41 -6.15
C LEU A 63 -22.21 -1.49 -6.26
N GLU A 64 -22.94 -0.85 -5.33
CA GLU A 64 -24.40 -0.72 -5.39
C GLU A 64 -24.82 -0.01 -6.69
N SER A 65 -24.22 1.15 -6.99
CA SER A 65 -24.53 1.93 -8.19
C SER A 65 -24.15 1.20 -9.50
N ALA A 66 -23.17 0.30 -9.44
CA ALA A 66 -22.70 -0.52 -10.55
C ALA A 66 -23.63 -1.72 -10.83
N GLY A 67 -24.60 -2.00 -9.94
CA GLY A 67 -25.57 -3.09 -10.07
C GLY A 67 -25.05 -4.44 -9.57
N VAL A 68 -24.10 -4.45 -8.65
CA VAL A 68 -23.70 -5.65 -7.91
C VAL A 68 -24.82 -6.00 -6.92
N GLU A 69 -25.14 -7.28 -6.78
CA GLU A 69 -26.25 -7.75 -5.93
C GLU A 69 -25.72 -8.35 -4.61
N GLU A 70 -24.56 -9.00 -4.64
CA GLU A 70 -23.94 -9.63 -3.47
C GLU A 70 -22.46 -9.23 -3.34
N VAL A 71 -22.05 -8.80 -2.14
CA VAL A 71 -20.67 -8.41 -1.83
C VAL A 71 -20.14 -9.22 -0.66
N PHE A 72 -19.01 -9.91 -0.87
CA PHE A 72 -18.27 -10.63 0.15
C PHE A 72 -17.09 -9.79 0.62
N VAL A 73 -17.21 -9.20 1.80
CA VAL A 73 -16.19 -8.38 2.45
C VAL A 73 -15.24 -9.30 3.23
N PHE A 74 -14.02 -9.44 2.75
CA PHE A 74 -12.98 -10.22 3.42
C PHE A 74 -12.22 -9.36 4.43
N CYS A 75 -12.17 -9.75 5.70
CA CYS A 75 -11.48 -9.03 6.76
C CYS A 75 -10.47 -9.91 7.50
N CYS A 76 -9.25 -9.39 7.70
CA CYS A 76 -8.22 -10.00 8.53
C CYS A 76 -7.89 -9.11 9.73
N ALA A 77 -7.10 -8.04 9.53
CA ALA A 77 -6.74 -7.12 10.59
C ALA A 77 -7.96 -6.39 11.17
N HIS A 78 -8.08 -6.38 12.51
CA HIS A 78 -9.17 -5.72 13.22
C HIS A 78 -10.58 -6.05 12.67
N SER A 79 -10.77 -7.27 12.17
CA SER A 79 -12.03 -7.79 11.60
C SER A 79 -13.27 -7.38 12.39
N LYS A 80 -13.23 -7.51 13.72
CA LYS A 80 -14.33 -7.14 14.64
C LYS A 80 -14.76 -5.67 14.49
N GLN A 81 -13.83 -4.74 14.27
CA GLN A 81 -14.16 -3.33 14.07
C GLN A 81 -14.89 -3.12 12.74
N VAL A 82 -14.46 -3.81 11.68
CA VAL A 82 -15.09 -3.73 10.35
C VAL A 82 -16.49 -4.34 10.39
N ILE A 83 -16.64 -5.51 11.00
CA ILE A 83 -17.93 -6.19 11.15
C ILE A 83 -18.88 -5.30 11.97
N HIS A 84 -18.47 -4.81 13.14
CA HIS A 84 -19.29 -3.92 13.97
C HIS A 84 -19.68 -2.64 13.23
N TYR A 85 -18.75 -2.04 12.47
CA TYR A 85 -19.04 -0.87 11.66
C TYR A 85 -20.11 -1.17 10.60
N LEU A 86 -19.95 -2.27 9.85
CA LEU A 86 -20.94 -2.68 8.86
C LEU A 86 -22.30 -2.98 9.52
N GLU A 87 -22.32 -3.64 10.67
CA GLU A 87 -23.55 -3.97 11.42
C GLU A 87 -24.30 -2.72 11.87
N SER A 88 -23.55 -1.69 12.26
CA SER A 88 -24.11 -0.37 12.63
C SER A 88 -24.55 0.47 11.44
N SER A 89 -24.14 0.09 10.22
CA SER A 89 -24.43 0.83 8.99
C SER A 89 -25.71 0.35 8.31
N GLU A 90 -26.21 1.15 7.36
CA GLU A 90 -27.43 0.83 6.61
C GLU A 90 -27.20 -0.28 5.55
N TRP A 91 -25.95 -0.70 5.32
CA TRP A 91 -25.58 -1.64 4.25
C TRP A 91 -26.20 -3.04 4.42
N PHE A 92 -26.41 -3.54 5.65
CA PHE A 92 -27.07 -4.83 5.87
C PHE A 92 -28.59 -4.79 5.65
N SER A 93 -29.19 -3.60 5.60
CA SER A 93 -30.64 -3.42 5.54
C SER A 93 -31.15 -3.09 4.14
N GLN A 94 -30.27 -3.06 3.13
CA GLN A 94 -30.65 -2.73 1.77
C GLN A 94 -31.35 -3.91 1.06
N PRO A 95 -32.47 -3.68 0.34
CA PRO A 95 -33.29 -4.77 -0.21
C PRO A 95 -32.71 -5.44 -1.45
N ASN A 96 -31.87 -4.75 -2.23
CA ASN A 96 -31.32 -5.23 -3.51
C ASN A 96 -29.78 -5.39 -3.49
N PHE A 97 -29.16 -5.25 -2.31
CA PHE A 97 -27.71 -5.26 -2.14
C PHE A 97 -27.37 -5.96 -0.83
N SER A 98 -26.81 -7.17 -0.91
CA SER A 98 -26.47 -7.98 0.24
C SER A 98 -24.97 -7.92 0.52
N VAL A 99 -24.59 -7.48 1.71
CA VAL A 99 -23.20 -7.50 2.18
C VAL A 99 -23.00 -8.65 3.17
N GLN A 100 -22.00 -9.50 2.93
CA GLN A 100 -21.61 -10.60 3.81
C GLN A 100 -20.14 -10.48 4.18
N THR A 101 -19.81 -10.70 5.45
CA THR A 101 -18.42 -10.61 5.94
C THR A 101 -17.79 -11.98 6.09
N ILE A 102 -16.57 -12.15 5.59
CA ILE A 102 -15.74 -13.34 5.75
C ILE A 102 -14.53 -12.95 6.60
N GLU A 103 -14.50 -13.49 7.83
CA GLU A 103 -13.40 -13.28 8.77
C GLU A 103 -12.36 -14.40 8.65
N SER A 104 -11.09 -14.01 8.69
CA SER A 104 -9.93 -14.90 8.84
C SER A 104 -8.90 -14.27 9.78
N HIS A 105 -8.19 -15.08 10.54
CA HIS A 105 -7.11 -14.61 11.44
C HIS A 105 -5.71 -15.03 10.98
N ASN A 106 -5.63 -15.94 10.00
CA ASN A 106 -4.37 -16.58 9.59
C ASN A 106 -3.94 -16.15 8.17
N SER A 107 -4.66 -15.22 7.54
CA SER A 107 -4.37 -14.81 6.17
C SER A 107 -3.32 -13.72 6.16
N VAL A 108 -2.17 -14.02 5.55
CA VAL A 108 -1.02 -13.10 5.46
C VAL A 108 -1.12 -12.23 4.20
N GLY A 109 -1.75 -12.76 3.14
CA GLY A 109 -1.89 -12.08 1.86
C GLY A 109 -3.26 -12.19 1.20
N ALA A 110 -3.39 -11.50 0.06
CA ALA A 110 -4.59 -11.55 -0.78
C ALA A 110 -4.81 -12.96 -1.38
N GLY A 111 -3.73 -13.70 -1.65
CA GLY A 111 -3.82 -15.08 -2.12
C GLY A 111 -4.52 -16.00 -1.12
N ASP A 112 -4.14 -15.94 0.16
CA ASP A 112 -4.80 -16.70 1.23
C ASP A 112 -6.29 -16.35 1.36
N ALA A 113 -6.63 -15.07 1.19
CA ALA A 113 -8.02 -14.62 1.20
C ALA A 113 -8.83 -15.29 0.07
N LEU A 114 -8.29 -15.30 -1.16
CA LEU A 114 -8.95 -15.91 -2.32
C LEU A 114 -9.06 -17.44 -2.18
N ARG A 115 -8.06 -18.11 -1.62
CA ARG A 115 -8.11 -19.55 -1.30
C ARG A 115 -9.25 -19.87 -0.32
N LEU A 116 -9.36 -19.10 0.77
CA LEU A 116 -10.43 -19.30 1.75
C LEU A 116 -11.82 -19.06 1.13
N ILE A 117 -11.95 -18.06 0.26
CA ILE A 117 -13.20 -17.80 -0.45
C ILE A 117 -13.56 -18.96 -1.39
N TYR A 118 -12.57 -19.53 -2.07
CA TYR A 118 -12.74 -20.73 -2.90
C TYR A 118 -13.23 -21.93 -2.09
N GLU A 119 -12.62 -22.19 -0.92
CA GLU A 119 -13.02 -23.29 -0.02
C GLU A 119 -14.46 -23.16 0.48
N ARG A 120 -14.94 -21.92 0.68
CA ARG A 120 -16.33 -21.67 1.08
C ARG A 120 -17.33 -21.82 -0.07
N ASN A 121 -16.86 -21.88 -1.32
CA ASN A 121 -17.67 -22.06 -2.53
C ASN A 121 -18.84 -21.08 -2.63
N VAL A 122 -18.59 -19.80 -2.33
CA VAL A 122 -19.61 -18.73 -2.34
C VAL A 122 -19.77 -18.06 -3.70
N ILE A 123 -18.78 -18.19 -4.58
CA ILE A 123 -18.76 -17.59 -5.92
C ILE A 123 -19.22 -18.60 -6.96
N HIS A 124 -20.17 -18.21 -7.81
CA HIS A 124 -20.81 -19.12 -8.77
C HIS A 124 -20.65 -18.71 -10.24
N GLY A 125 -20.07 -17.54 -10.51
CA GLY A 125 -19.83 -17.04 -11.87
C GLY A 125 -18.77 -15.95 -11.90
N ASP A 126 -18.70 -15.22 -13.03
CA ASP A 126 -17.80 -14.07 -13.15
C ASP A 126 -18.11 -13.06 -12.04
N PHE A 127 -17.08 -12.62 -11.33
CA PHE A 127 -17.17 -11.76 -10.15
C PHE A 127 -16.24 -10.56 -10.27
N VAL A 128 -16.52 -9.52 -9.50
CA VAL A 128 -15.64 -8.35 -9.39
C VAL A 128 -14.73 -8.51 -8.20
N LEU A 129 -13.42 -8.41 -8.40
CA LEU A 129 -12.43 -8.32 -7.33
C LEU A 129 -12.02 -6.85 -7.15
N ILE A 130 -12.20 -6.33 -5.94
CA ILE A 130 -11.88 -4.94 -5.61
C ILE A 130 -11.26 -4.81 -4.23
N SER A 131 -10.38 -3.83 -4.06
CA SER A 131 -9.83 -3.44 -2.77
C SER A 131 -10.74 -2.42 -2.07
N GLY A 132 -10.89 -2.51 -0.75
CA GLY A 132 -11.80 -1.64 0.03
C GLY A 132 -11.40 -0.17 0.10
N ASP A 133 -10.22 0.19 -0.42
CA ASP A 133 -9.62 1.53 -0.47
C ASP A 133 -9.69 2.19 -1.87
N THR A 134 -10.56 1.69 -2.75
CA THR A 134 -10.75 2.20 -4.12
C THR A 134 -11.98 3.12 -4.24
N VAL A 135 -11.80 4.29 -4.85
CA VAL A 135 -12.89 5.23 -5.15
C VAL A 135 -13.12 5.27 -6.66
N SER A 136 -14.36 5.02 -7.10
CA SER A 136 -14.70 5.07 -8.51
C SER A 136 -16.14 5.53 -8.78
N ASN A 137 -16.36 6.09 -9.98
CA ASN A 137 -17.69 6.34 -10.55
C ASN A 137 -17.84 5.72 -11.96
N MET A 138 -16.97 4.75 -12.33
CA MET A 138 -17.04 4.12 -13.64
C MET A 138 -18.24 3.18 -13.77
N SER A 139 -18.78 3.05 -14.98
CA SER A 139 -19.85 2.10 -15.27
C SER A 139 -19.30 0.70 -15.52
N LEU A 140 -19.58 -0.22 -14.61
CA LEU A 140 -19.10 -1.60 -14.66
C LEU A 140 -19.72 -2.42 -15.81
N THR A 141 -20.91 -2.03 -16.28
CA THR A 141 -21.67 -2.78 -17.28
C THR A 141 -20.90 -2.99 -18.59
N GLN A 142 -20.17 -1.97 -19.06
CA GLN A 142 -19.40 -2.07 -20.29
C GLN A 142 -18.25 -3.07 -20.16
N ALA A 143 -17.47 -2.96 -19.08
CA ALA A 143 -16.34 -3.85 -18.82
C ALA A 143 -16.79 -5.31 -18.64
N LEU A 144 -17.91 -5.54 -17.96
CA LEU A 144 -18.51 -6.88 -17.82
C LEU A 144 -18.98 -7.45 -19.15
N GLN A 145 -19.62 -6.65 -19.99
CA GLN A 145 -20.08 -7.10 -21.30
C GLN A 145 -18.89 -7.48 -22.20
N GLU A 146 -17.85 -6.64 -22.24
CA GLU A 146 -16.61 -6.94 -22.96
C GLU A 146 -15.95 -8.23 -22.44
N HIS A 147 -15.90 -8.42 -21.13
CA HIS A 147 -15.36 -9.64 -20.51
C HIS A 147 -16.17 -10.90 -20.90
N LYS A 148 -17.49 -10.85 -20.79
CA LYS A 148 -18.39 -11.96 -21.16
C LYS A 148 -18.30 -12.30 -22.65
N GLU A 149 -18.21 -11.30 -23.53
CA GLU A 149 -18.04 -11.52 -24.97
C GLU A 149 -16.70 -12.15 -25.31
N ARG A 150 -15.61 -11.76 -24.62
CA ARG A 150 -14.31 -12.40 -24.77
C ARG A 150 -14.35 -13.85 -24.28
N ARG A 151 -14.92 -14.12 -23.11
CA ARG A 151 -15.08 -15.48 -22.56
C ARG A 151 -15.90 -16.40 -23.47
N LYS A 152 -16.94 -15.86 -24.12
CA LYS A 152 -17.72 -16.61 -25.13
C LYS A 152 -16.89 -17.02 -26.35
N LYS A 153 -15.85 -16.25 -26.71
CA LYS A 153 -14.96 -16.55 -27.84
C LYS A 153 -13.77 -17.42 -27.43
N ASP A 154 -13.23 -17.15 -26.25
CA ASP A 154 -12.04 -17.79 -25.69
C ASP A 154 -12.27 -18.05 -24.19
N SER A 155 -12.42 -19.33 -23.81
CA SER A 155 -12.59 -19.73 -22.40
C SER A 155 -11.39 -19.37 -21.54
N ASN A 156 -10.22 -19.15 -22.14
CA ASN A 156 -8.99 -18.84 -21.43
C ASN A 156 -8.90 -17.35 -21.03
N ALA A 157 -9.88 -16.53 -21.38
CA ALA A 157 -9.99 -15.16 -20.89
C ALA A 157 -10.42 -15.14 -19.41
N VAL A 158 -9.45 -15.18 -18.51
CA VAL A 158 -9.71 -15.37 -17.07
C VAL A 158 -9.91 -14.09 -16.29
N MET A 159 -9.28 -12.99 -16.72
CA MET A 159 -9.29 -11.73 -15.99
C MET A 159 -9.33 -10.53 -16.93
N THR A 160 -10.05 -9.48 -16.53
CA THR A 160 -10.06 -8.18 -17.20
C THR A 160 -9.75 -7.08 -16.19
N MET A 161 -8.59 -6.44 -16.34
CA MET A 161 -8.10 -5.36 -15.48
C MET A 161 -8.61 -4.01 -15.97
N VAL A 162 -9.15 -3.21 -15.06
CA VAL A 162 -9.53 -1.83 -15.37
C VAL A 162 -8.34 -0.89 -15.20
N ILE A 163 -7.99 -0.20 -16.28
CA ILE A 163 -6.91 0.79 -16.29
C ILE A 163 -7.45 2.16 -16.65
N LYS A 164 -6.88 3.21 -16.05
CA LYS A 164 -7.23 4.60 -16.34
C LYS A 164 -6.13 5.26 -17.15
N ARG A 165 -6.52 5.99 -18.19
CA ARG A 165 -5.57 6.85 -18.89
C ARG A 165 -5.32 8.10 -18.08
N SER A 166 -4.06 8.30 -17.67
CA SER A 166 -3.61 9.58 -17.12
C SER A 166 -3.03 10.42 -18.24
N LYS A 167 -3.46 11.68 -18.37
CA LYS A 167 -2.72 12.63 -19.20
C LYS A 167 -1.31 12.81 -18.59
N PRO A 168 -0.24 12.90 -19.39
CA PRO A 168 1.07 13.28 -18.87
C PRO A 168 1.06 14.78 -18.54
N SER A 169 0.65 15.13 -17.33
CA SER A 169 0.81 16.48 -16.77
C SER A 169 1.70 16.43 -15.53
N LEU A 170 2.40 17.54 -15.23
CA LEU A 170 3.20 17.66 -14.01
C LEU A 170 2.39 17.25 -12.78
N ILE A 171 1.17 17.75 -12.58
CA ILE A 171 0.33 17.43 -11.40
C ILE A 171 -0.08 15.94 -11.33
N THR A 172 -0.42 15.31 -12.46
CA THR A 172 -0.70 13.86 -12.51
C THR A 172 0.56 13.01 -12.41
N ARG A 173 1.74 13.55 -12.76
CA ARG A 173 3.04 12.92 -12.50
C ARG A 173 3.38 13.07 -11.02
N GLN A 174 3.01 14.18 -10.37
CA GLN A 174 3.20 14.47 -8.96
C GLN A 174 2.33 13.61 -8.02
N SER A 175 1.14 13.18 -8.44
CA SER A 175 0.35 12.16 -7.73
C SER A 175 0.90 10.75 -7.94
N ARG A 176 1.50 10.49 -9.12
CA ARG A 176 2.21 9.23 -9.48
C ARG A 176 3.61 9.13 -8.89
N LEU A 177 4.26 10.25 -8.58
CA LEU A 177 5.63 10.31 -8.03
C LEU A 177 5.72 9.76 -6.60
N GLY A 178 4.59 9.47 -5.95
CA GLY A 178 4.56 8.88 -4.61
C GLY A 178 4.86 7.39 -4.55
N THR A 179 4.56 6.64 -5.62
CA THR A 179 4.76 5.19 -5.77
C THR A 179 4.56 4.81 -7.24
N ASP A 180 5.46 3.96 -7.73
CA ASP A 180 5.26 3.03 -8.85
C ASP A 180 4.95 3.66 -10.23
N GLU A 181 6.02 3.93 -11.00
CA GLU A 181 5.91 4.14 -12.46
C GLU A 181 5.49 2.80 -13.10
N LEU A 182 4.19 2.68 -13.37
CA LEU A 182 3.60 1.50 -13.96
C LEU A 182 3.96 1.38 -15.45
N PHE A 183 4.63 0.30 -15.81
CA PHE A 183 4.91 -0.06 -17.20
C PHE A 183 4.05 -1.22 -17.64
N ILE A 184 3.32 -1.03 -18.74
CA ILE A 184 2.42 -2.03 -19.29
C ILE A 184 2.67 -2.19 -20.78
N ALA A 185 2.78 -3.44 -21.25
CA ALA A 185 2.73 -3.75 -22.68
C ALA A 185 1.38 -4.42 -23.01
N ILE A 186 0.66 -3.84 -23.97
CA ILE A 186 -0.69 -4.25 -24.34
C ILE A 186 -0.75 -4.46 -25.86
N ASP A 187 -1.57 -5.40 -26.33
CA ASP A 187 -1.96 -5.48 -27.73
C ASP A 187 -2.97 -4.36 -28.08
N PRO A 188 -2.69 -3.46 -29.03
CA PRO A 188 -3.62 -2.40 -29.43
C PRO A 188 -4.97 -2.92 -29.95
N ASP A 189 -5.01 -4.10 -30.59
CA ASP A 189 -6.23 -4.61 -31.22
C ASP A 189 -7.07 -5.44 -30.25
N THR A 190 -6.45 -6.44 -29.60
CA THR A 190 -7.18 -7.35 -28.69
C THR A 190 -7.32 -6.80 -27.27
N LYS A 191 -6.50 -5.80 -26.90
CA LYS A 191 -6.35 -5.28 -25.53
C LYS A 191 -5.83 -6.34 -24.55
N GLN A 192 -5.17 -7.39 -25.04
CA GLN A 192 -4.51 -8.38 -24.20
C GLN A 192 -3.29 -7.76 -23.51
N LEU A 193 -3.10 -8.10 -22.25
CA LEU A 193 -1.93 -7.73 -21.46
C LEU A 193 -0.79 -8.72 -21.73
N PHE A 194 0.40 -8.21 -22.05
CA PHE A 194 1.61 -9.02 -22.27
C PHE A 194 2.68 -8.79 -21.21
N TYR A 195 2.78 -7.58 -20.66
CA TYR A 195 3.78 -7.25 -19.67
C TYR A 195 3.19 -6.29 -18.64
N TYR A 196 3.53 -6.49 -17.37
CA TYR A 196 3.12 -5.65 -16.25
C TYR A 196 4.28 -5.54 -15.27
N GLU A 197 4.70 -4.32 -14.95
CA GLU A 197 5.70 -4.04 -13.91
C GLU A 197 5.32 -2.76 -13.15
N ASP A 198 5.11 -2.90 -11.84
CA ASP A 198 4.71 -1.80 -10.93
C ASP A 198 5.95 -1.07 -10.38
N ARG A 199 7.10 -1.76 -10.27
CA ARG A 199 8.32 -1.23 -9.65
C ARG A 199 9.49 -1.32 -10.61
N ALA A 200 9.61 -0.35 -11.52
CA ALA A 200 10.90 -0.12 -12.16
C ALA A 200 11.90 0.20 -11.05
N ASP A 201 12.88 -0.65 -10.82
CA ASP A 201 13.96 -0.43 -9.86
C ASP A 201 14.61 0.93 -10.18
N HIS A 202 14.29 1.97 -9.39
CA HIS A 202 14.65 3.36 -9.71
C HIS A 202 16.16 3.57 -9.78
N SER A 203 16.90 2.67 -9.12
CA SER A 203 18.35 2.61 -9.16
C SER A 203 18.92 2.32 -10.55
N ARG A 204 18.13 1.71 -11.46
CA ARG A 204 18.61 1.23 -12.76
C ARG A 204 18.00 1.93 -13.97
N GLY A 205 16.79 2.49 -13.88
CA GLY A 205 16.16 3.23 -14.99
C GLY A 205 15.99 2.41 -16.29
N VAL A 206 16.03 1.07 -16.19
CA VAL A 206 15.99 0.13 -17.32
C VAL A 206 14.90 -0.91 -17.06
N ILE A 207 14.15 -1.23 -18.11
CA ILE A 207 13.12 -2.27 -18.12
C ILE A 207 13.62 -3.45 -18.96
N TYR A 208 13.42 -4.66 -18.46
CA TYR A 208 13.78 -5.88 -19.17
C TYR A 208 12.52 -6.51 -19.77
N LEU A 209 12.46 -6.56 -21.09
CA LEU A 209 11.41 -7.26 -21.83
C LEU A 209 12.00 -8.53 -22.46
N ASP A 210 11.28 -9.64 -22.35
CA ASP A 210 11.69 -10.88 -23.00
C ASP A 210 11.60 -10.74 -24.53
N LYS A 211 12.60 -11.27 -25.24
CA LYS A 211 12.65 -11.32 -26.69
C LYS A 211 11.54 -12.22 -27.27
N LEU A 212 11.10 -13.23 -26.51
CA LEU A 212 10.03 -14.14 -26.92
C LEU A 212 8.71 -13.39 -27.16
N LEU A 213 8.40 -12.40 -26.31
CA LEU A 213 7.21 -11.56 -26.45
C LEU A 213 7.16 -10.84 -27.81
N LEU A 214 8.31 -10.39 -28.32
CA LEU A 214 8.44 -9.73 -29.61
C LEU A 214 8.38 -10.70 -30.79
N ALA A 215 8.72 -11.98 -30.58
CA ALA A 215 8.72 -13.00 -31.61
C ALA A 215 7.32 -13.58 -31.87
N GLU A 216 6.51 -13.71 -30.81
CA GLU A 216 5.18 -14.32 -30.88
C GLU A 216 4.08 -13.33 -31.30
N ASN A 217 4.25 -12.05 -30.96
CA ASN A 217 3.21 -11.04 -31.14
C ASN A 217 3.53 -10.09 -32.30
N THR A 218 2.52 -9.79 -33.11
CA THR A 218 2.67 -8.93 -34.31
C THR A 218 2.64 -7.44 -33.99
N SER A 219 2.00 -7.04 -32.88
CA SER A 219 1.95 -5.66 -32.44
C SER A 219 1.92 -5.56 -30.91
N ILE A 220 2.75 -4.67 -30.36
CA ILE A 220 2.86 -4.41 -28.93
C ILE A 220 2.92 -2.90 -28.74
N SER A 221 2.08 -2.35 -27.86
CA SER A 221 2.14 -0.96 -27.43
C SER A 221 2.60 -0.89 -25.97
N LEU A 222 3.71 -0.19 -25.74
CA LEU A 222 4.24 0.06 -24.40
C LEU A 222 3.68 1.36 -23.85
N HIS A 223 3.21 1.33 -22.62
CA HIS A 223 2.55 2.45 -21.96
C HIS A 223 3.13 2.74 -20.57
N ASN A 224 3.37 4.02 -20.31
CA ASN A 224 3.60 4.63 -18.98
C ASN A 224 2.57 5.76 -18.71
N ASP A 225 1.54 5.88 -19.57
CA ASP A 225 0.44 6.84 -19.41
C ASP A 225 -0.79 6.23 -18.72
N LYS A 226 -0.70 4.99 -18.25
CA LYS A 226 -1.81 4.27 -17.61
C LYS A 226 -1.62 4.20 -16.10
N GLN A 227 -2.74 4.16 -15.39
CA GLN A 227 -2.82 3.96 -13.95
C GLN A 227 -3.69 2.73 -13.67
N ASP A 228 -3.20 1.83 -12.82
CA ASP A 228 -3.99 0.70 -12.34
C ASP A 228 -5.02 1.17 -11.30
N CYS A 229 -6.26 0.72 -11.47
CA CYS A 229 -7.37 1.06 -10.59
C CYS A 229 -7.63 -0.01 -9.51
N TYR A 230 -6.98 -1.17 -9.59
CA TYR A 230 -7.23 -2.32 -8.70
C TYR A 230 -8.72 -2.73 -8.66
N ILE A 231 -9.33 -2.71 -9.85
CA ILE A 231 -10.68 -3.22 -10.12
C ILE A 231 -10.52 -4.27 -11.21
N ASP A 232 -10.78 -5.52 -10.86
CA ASP A 232 -10.62 -6.65 -11.77
C ASP A 232 -11.94 -7.40 -11.92
N ILE A 233 -12.26 -7.75 -13.14
CA ILE A 233 -13.36 -8.68 -13.44
C ILE A 233 -12.72 -10.03 -13.66
N CYS A 234 -13.03 -10.96 -12.76
CA CYS A 234 -12.42 -12.27 -12.69
C CYS A 234 -13.44 -13.36 -12.96
N SER A 235 -12.96 -14.41 -13.59
CA SER A 235 -13.66 -15.67 -13.69
C SER A 235 -13.38 -16.58 -12.48
N PRO A 236 -14.26 -17.53 -12.14
CA PRO A 236 -14.04 -18.46 -11.02
C PRO A 236 -12.72 -19.24 -11.09
N GLU A 237 -12.19 -19.45 -12.29
CA GLU A 237 -10.92 -20.13 -12.57
C GLU A 237 -9.73 -19.41 -11.90
N VAL A 238 -9.83 -18.09 -11.70
CA VAL A 238 -8.83 -17.33 -10.94
C VAL A 238 -8.72 -17.85 -9.51
N LEU A 239 -9.84 -18.17 -8.86
CA LEU A 239 -9.83 -18.68 -7.49
C LEU A 239 -9.14 -20.06 -7.41
N SER A 240 -9.40 -20.95 -8.38
CA SER A 240 -8.72 -22.25 -8.45
C SER A 240 -7.21 -22.11 -8.68
N LEU A 241 -6.78 -21.13 -9.50
CA LEU A 241 -5.36 -20.88 -9.74
C LEU A 241 -4.60 -20.49 -8.47
N PHE A 242 -5.24 -19.75 -7.56
CA PHE A 242 -4.66 -19.42 -6.26
C PHE A 242 -4.58 -20.64 -5.35
N THR A 243 -5.51 -21.59 -5.44
CA THR A 243 -5.45 -22.85 -4.69
C THR A 243 -4.37 -23.78 -5.21
N ASP A 244 -4.17 -23.84 -6.53
CA ASP A 244 -3.14 -24.69 -7.14
C ASP A 244 -1.72 -24.14 -6.91
N ASN A 245 -1.57 -22.81 -6.94
CA ASN A 245 -0.28 -22.13 -6.77
C ASN A 245 -0.20 -21.38 -5.44
N PHE A 246 0.44 -21.99 -4.44
CA PHE A 246 0.58 -21.43 -3.09
C PHE A 246 1.50 -20.18 -3.03
N ASP A 247 2.40 -20.03 -4.00
CA ASP A 247 3.36 -18.92 -4.07
C ASP A 247 2.70 -17.56 -4.40
N TYR A 248 1.48 -17.59 -4.95
CA TYR A 248 0.73 -16.38 -5.29
C TYR A 248 0.14 -15.74 -4.02
N GLN A 249 0.87 -14.80 -3.44
CA GLN A 249 0.44 -14.02 -2.27
C GLN A 249 -0.11 -12.63 -2.65
N HIS A 250 0.55 -11.95 -3.59
CA HIS A 250 0.12 -10.65 -4.10
C HIS A 250 -0.50 -10.76 -5.50
N LEU A 251 -1.60 -10.01 -5.72
CA LEU A 251 -2.36 -10.06 -6.97
C LEU A 251 -1.56 -9.57 -8.19
N ARG A 252 -0.81 -8.47 -8.07
CA ARG A 252 -0.04 -7.91 -9.20
C ARG A 252 1.36 -8.52 -9.32
N ARG A 253 2.13 -8.49 -8.23
CA ARG A 253 3.53 -8.92 -8.25
C ARG A 253 3.72 -10.40 -8.52
N HIS A 254 2.84 -11.26 -7.98
CA HIS A 254 2.99 -12.70 -8.10
C HIS A 254 1.99 -13.26 -9.12
N PHE A 255 0.70 -12.99 -8.96
CA PHE A 255 -0.32 -13.60 -9.82
C PHE A 255 -0.32 -13.05 -11.26
N VAL A 256 -0.45 -11.74 -11.48
CA VAL A 256 -0.42 -11.18 -12.85
C VAL A 256 0.90 -11.51 -13.54
N LYS A 257 2.04 -11.24 -12.89
CA LYS A 257 3.36 -11.52 -13.45
C LYS A 257 3.58 -13.01 -13.72
N GLY A 258 3.18 -13.86 -12.78
CA GLY A 258 3.27 -15.31 -12.91
C GLY A 258 2.42 -15.85 -14.06
N LEU A 259 1.19 -15.35 -14.21
CA LEU A 259 0.29 -15.78 -15.28
C LEU A 259 0.73 -15.30 -16.67
N LEU A 260 1.43 -14.17 -16.76
CA LEU A 260 2.01 -13.67 -18.02
C LEU A 260 3.25 -14.44 -18.46
N VAL A 261 3.94 -15.11 -17.52
CA VAL A 261 5.12 -15.95 -17.78
C VAL A 261 4.73 -17.43 -17.94
N ASP A 262 3.56 -17.84 -17.47
CA ASP A 262 3.10 -19.22 -17.55
C ASP A 262 2.60 -19.58 -18.96
N ASP A 263 3.40 -20.35 -19.68
CA ASP A 263 3.08 -20.85 -21.01
C ASP A 263 2.21 -22.13 -20.99
N ILE A 264 1.99 -22.75 -19.83
CA ILE A 264 1.39 -24.09 -19.75
C ILE A 264 -0.13 -24.02 -19.84
N MET A 265 -0.76 -23.16 -19.05
CA MET A 265 -2.22 -23.07 -18.98
C MET A 265 -2.82 -22.23 -20.10
N GLY A 266 -2.04 -21.30 -20.69
CA GLY A 266 -2.47 -20.43 -21.78
C GLY A 266 -3.62 -19.49 -21.42
N TYR A 267 -3.75 -19.15 -20.13
CA TYR A 267 -4.72 -18.18 -19.63
C TYR A 267 -4.31 -16.75 -20.00
N LYS A 268 -5.30 -15.92 -20.32
CA LYS A 268 -5.09 -14.57 -20.85
C LYS A 268 -5.73 -13.53 -19.96
N ILE A 269 -4.99 -12.46 -19.74
CA ILE A 269 -5.43 -11.26 -19.04
C ILE A 269 -5.70 -10.17 -20.09
N PHE A 270 -6.83 -9.50 -19.97
CA PHE A 270 -7.19 -8.38 -20.84
C PHE A 270 -7.30 -7.09 -20.05
N THR A 271 -7.27 -5.96 -20.75
CA THR A 271 -7.43 -4.64 -20.16
C THR A 271 -8.72 -3.96 -20.64
N HIS A 272 -9.27 -3.09 -19.80
CA HIS A 272 -10.37 -2.19 -20.12
C HIS A 272 -9.99 -0.76 -19.72
N GLU A 273 -9.92 0.14 -20.71
CA GLU A 273 -9.44 1.51 -20.51
C GLU A 273 -10.58 2.50 -20.26
N ILE A 274 -10.55 3.16 -19.09
CA ILE A 274 -11.46 4.25 -18.76
C ILE A 274 -10.86 5.61 -19.17
N HIS A 275 -11.71 6.45 -19.78
CA HIS A 275 -11.30 7.74 -20.34
C HIS A 275 -11.94 8.94 -19.63
N SER A 276 -13.25 8.88 -19.39
CA SER A 276 -14.03 9.98 -18.81
C SER A 276 -14.39 9.77 -17.35
N SER A 277 -14.42 8.51 -16.90
CA SER A 277 -14.75 8.15 -15.53
C SER A 277 -13.53 8.24 -14.61
N TYR A 278 -13.80 8.44 -13.34
CA TYR A 278 -12.82 8.42 -12.28
C TYR A 278 -12.73 7.03 -11.66
N ALA A 279 -11.52 6.51 -11.53
CA ALA A 279 -11.18 5.41 -10.65
C ALA A 279 -9.77 5.67 -10.13
N ALA A 280 -9.56 5.46 -8.83
CA ALA A 280 -8.26 5.55 -8.20
C ALA A 280 -8.26 4.76 -6.89
N ARG A 281 -7.11 4.18 -6.54
CA ARG A 281 -6.88 3.48 -5.27
C ARG A 281 -6.03 4.34 -4.34
N ILE A 282 -6.33 4.28 -3.05
CA ILE A 282 -5.55 4.96 -2.01
C ILE A 282 -4.48 3.99 -1.52
N ASP A 283 -3.24 4.09 -1.99
CA ASP A 283 -2.12 3.21 -1.61
C ASP A 283 -1.20 3.82 -0.53
N ASN A 284 -1.02 5.14 -0.56
CA ASN A 284 -0.10 5.92 0.25
C ASN A 284 -0.77 7.23 0.72
N PHE A 285 -0.08 8.02 1.55
CA PHE A 285 -0.65 9.29 2.06
C PHE A 285 -0.82 10.37 0.98
N ARG A 286 -0.06 10.30 -0.11
CA ARG A 286 -0.13 11.25 -1.22
C ARG A 286 -1.32 10.97 -2.14
N SER A 287 -1.64 9.71 -2.42
CA SER A 287 -2.87 9.33 -3.11
C SER A 287 -4.07 9.61 -2.24
N TYR A 288 -3.98 9.43 -0.93
CA TYR A 288 -5.00 9.89 0.02
C TYR A 288 -5.27 11.41 -0.12
N ASP A 289 -4.24 12.24 -0.16
CA ASP A 289 -4.37 13.69 -0.36
C ASP A 289 -4.96 14.05 -1.74
N THR A 290 -4.46 13.41 -2.80
CA THR A 290 -4.91 13.64 -4.18
C THR A 290 -6.38 13.28 -4.35
N ILE A 291 -6.77 12.08 -3.91
CA ILE A 291 -8.14 11.57 -4.03
C ILE A 291 -9.09 12.42 -3.16
N SER A 292 -8.65 12.86 -1.98
CA SER A 292 -9.43 13.80 -1.14
C SER A 292 -9.72 15.10 -1.87
N LYS A 293 -8.71 15.70 -2.53
CA LYS A 293 -8.88 16.90 -3.34
C LYS A 293 -9.79 16.67 -4.53
N ASP A 294 -9.67 15.53 -5.20
CA ASP A 294 -10.50 15.14 -6.34
C ASP A 294 -11.99 15.01 -5.95
N ILE A 295 -12.27 14.42 -4.78
CA ILE A 295 -13.63 14.33 -4.21
C ILE A 295 -14.18 15.72 -3.91
N ILE A 296 -13.41 16.58 -3.23
CA ILE A 296 -13.83 17.96 -2.90
C ILE A 296 -14.13 18.76 -4.17
N GLN A 297 -13.31 18.58 -5.21
CA GLN A 297 -13.47 19.19 -6.53
C GLN A 297 -14.56 18.52 -7.41
N ARG A 298 -15.21 17.46 -6.92
CA ARG A 298 -16.34 16.75 -7.56
C ARG A 298 -15.96 15.96 -8.82
N TRP A 299 -14.71 15.51 -8.95
CA TRP A 299 -14.31 14.59 -10.02
C TRP A 299 -14.97 13.21 -9.88
N THR A 300 -15.34 12.84 -8.64
CA THR A 300 -15.97 11.55 -8.28
C THR A 300 -17.49 11.58 -8.33
N TYR A 301 -18.12 12.62 -8.90
CA TYR A 301 -19.58 12.73 -8.97
C TYR A 301 -20.20 11.44 -9.58
N PRO A 302 -21.22 10.83 -8.95
CA PRO A 302 -22.09 11.38 -7.91
C PRO A 302 -21.60 11.16 -6.47
N LEU A 303 -20.51 10.43 -6.23
CA LEU A 303 -19.98 10.13 -4.89
C LEU A 303 -19.22 11.34 -4.31
N VAL A 304 -19.99 12.32 -3.85
CA VAL A 304 -19.49 13.59 -3.31
C VAL A 304 -20.22 13.92 -1.99
N PRO A 305 -19.60 14.67 -1.06
CA PRO A 305 -20.15 14.87 0.29
C PRO A 305 -21.52 15.58 0.34
N ASP A 306 -21.88 16.34 -0.69
CA ASP A 306 -23.15 17.09 -0.78
C ASP A 306 -24.35 16.20 -1.12
N VAL A 307 -24.11 15.02 -1.69
CA VAL A 307 -25.17 14.07 -2.02
C VAL A 307 -25.29 13.05 -0.89
N MET A 308 -26.52 12.82 -0.43
CA MET A 308 -26.81 11.85 0.63
C MET A 308 -26.69 10.41 0.12
N PHE A 309 -25.47 9.95 -0.14
CA PHE A 309 -25.16 8.52 -0.31
C PHE A 309 -24.82 7.85 1.02
N PHE A 310 -24.33 8.64 1.98
CA PHE A 310 -23.88 8.17 3.28
C PHE A 310 -24.80 8.79 4.33
N GLY A 311 -25.54 7.97 5.07
CA GLY A 311 -26.57 8.43 6.01
C GLY A 311 -26.19 9.62 6.91
N ASN A 312 -27.22 10.40 7.22
CA ASN A 312 -27.38 11.41 8.29
C ASN A 312 -26.62 12.74 8.33
N SER A 313 -25.54 13.01 7.59
CA SER A 313 -24.93 14.35 7.63
C SER A 313 -25.12 15.08 6.29
N ALA A 314 -26.18 15.89 6.19
CA ALA A 314 -26.42 16.77 5.04
C ALA A 314 -25.36 17.90 5.02
N THR A 315 -24.23 17.68 4.34
CA THR A 315 -23.28 18.76 4.10
C THR A 315 -23.79 19.63 2.96
N LYS A 316 -23.77 20.96 3.17
CA LYS A 316 -24.18 21.92 2.16
C LYS A 316 -22.95 22.42 1.41
N LEU A 317 -23.04 22.39 0.08
CA LEU A 317 -22.05 23.00 -0.79
C LEU A 317 -22.21 24.53 -0.78
N GLU A 318 -21.16 25.25 -0.39
CA GLU A 318 -21.03 26.70 -0.47
C GLU A 318 -20.15 27.11 -1.67
N ARG A 319 -19.88 28.42 -1.82
CA ARG A 319 -19.08 28.93 -2.95
C ARG A 319 -17.63 28.44 -2.86
N ARG A 320 -16.97 28.27 -4.02
CA ARG A 320 -15.55 27.88 -4.13
C ARG A 320 -15.20 26.51 -3.48
N GLY A 321 -16.11 25.54 -3.58
CA GLY A 321 -15.86 24.16 -3.16
C GLY A 321 -15.79 23.96 -1.64
N MET A 322 -16.41 24.86 -0.86
CA MET A 322 -16.50 24.72 0.59
C MET A 322 -17.69 23.83 0.95
N TYR A 323 -17.48 22.88 1.86
CA TYR A 323 -18.55 22.01 2.38
C TYR A 323 -18.76 22.29 3.86
N ARG A 324 -20.01 22.54 4.24
CA ARG A 324 -20.37 22.90 5.61
C ARG A 324 -21.50 22.03 6.12
N ALA A 325 -21.28 21.37 7.27
CA ALA A 325 -22.35 20.69 8.00
C ALA A 325 -23.31 21.68 8.70
N LEU A 326 -24.51 21.22 9.06
CA LEU A 326 -25.57 22.09 9.60
C LEU A 326 -25.24 22.69 10.98
N GLU A 327 -24.52 21.96 11.84
CA GLU A 327 -24.26 22.34 13.24
C GLU A 327 -22.83 22.85 13.48
N VAL A 328 -22.36 23.81 12.68
CA VAL A 328 -21.00 24.38 12.82
C VAL A 328 -21.01 25.71 13.57
N GLY A 329 -20.37 25.73 14.74
CA GLY A 329 -20.19 26.91 15.60
C GLY A 329 -18.98 27.75 15.17
N GLN A 330 -19.16 28.66 14.22
CA GLN A 330 -18.10 29.52 13.68
C GLN A 330 -18.12 30.92 14.33
N SER A 331 -16.96 31.42 14.77
CA SER A 331 -16.83 32.82 15.18
C SER A 331 -16.88 33.80 14.00
N ARG A 332 -17.32 35.04 14.24
CA ARG A 332 -17.51 36.09 13.21
C ARG A 332 -16.21 36.51 12.53
N SER A 333 -15.08 36.36 13.22
CA SER A 333 -13.75 36.74 12.75
C SER A 333 -13.02 35.60 12.01
N ALA A 334 -13.56 34.37 12.07
CA ALA A 334 -12.95 33.19 11.47
C ALA A 334 -13.12 33.17 9.95
N GLN A 335 -12.03 32.91 9.22
CA GLN A 335 -11.98 32.86 7.77
C GLN A 335 -11.87 31.41 7.30
N ILE A 336 -12.87 30.97 6.55
CA ILE A 336 -12.86 29.67 5.89
C ILE A 336 -12.52 29.93 4.42
N GLY A 337 -11.36 29.45 4.01
CA GLY A 337 -10.84 29.49 2.65
C GLY A 337 -11.48 28.43 1.75
N PRO A 338 -11.16 28.47 0.44
CA PRO A 338 -11.73 27.56 -0.56
C PRO A 338 -11.31 26.10 -0.32
N PHE A 339 -12.08 25.17 -0.90
CA PHE A 339 -11.83 23.72 -0.85
C PHE A 339 -11.69 23.14 0.56
N THR A 340 -12.38 23.74 1.53
CA THR A 340 -12.40 23.30 2.93
C THR A 340 -13.69 22.54 3.24
N VAL A 341 -13.57 21.45 4.01
CA VAL A 341 -14.71 20.64 4.49
C VAL A 341 -14.78 20.75 6.00
N VAL A 342 -15.94 21.12 6.53
CA VAL A 342 -16.17 21.24 7.99
C VAL A 342 -17.27 20.27 8.43
N GLY A 343 -16.88 19.32 9.28
CA GLY A 343 -17.77 18.34 9.90
C GLY A 343 -18.73 18.92 10.93
N GLU A 344 -19.68 18.09 11.33
CA GLU A 344 -20.77 18.43 12.24
C GLU A 344 -20.31 18.61 13.69
N GLY A 345 -20.90 19.56 14.42
CA GLY A 345 -20.57 19.82 15.83
C GLY A 345 -19.22 20.52 16.07
N THR A 346 -18.53 20.93 15.01
CA THR A 346 -17.21 21.58 15.10
C THR A 346 -17.33 23.05 15.51
N LYS A 347 -16.46 23.47 16.43
CA LYS A 347 -16.36 24.85 16.96
C LYS A 347 -15.08 25.50 16.46
N ILE A 348 -15.19 26.71 15.91
CA ILE A 348 -14.07 27.47 15.35
C ILE A 348 -13.95 28.81 16.09
N GLY A 349 -12.80 29.03 16.73
CA GLY A 349 -12.46 30.23 17.49
C GLY A 349 -12.17 31.48 16.65
N ASP A 350 -11.79 32.56 17.33
CA ASP A 350 -11.59 33.87 16.72
C ASP A 350 -10.29 33.99 15.90
N ASN A 351 -10.32 34.77 14.82
CA ASN A 351 -9.17 35.05 13.94
C ASN A 351 -8.47 33.79 13.37
N THR A 352 -9.19 32.68 13.30
CA THR A 352 -8.67 31.42 12.74
C THR A 352 -8.84 31.40 11.22
N SER A 353 -7.84 30.89 10.51
CA SER A 353 -7.82 30.77 9.04
C SER A 353 -7.62 29.32 8.63
N ILE A 354 -8.52 28.80 7.79
CA ILE A 354 -8.52 27.40 7.37
C ILE A 354 -8.63 27.33 5.85
N SER A 355 -7.71 26.67 5.15
CA SER A 355 -7.73 26.54 3.69
C SER A 355 -7.30 25.16 3.21
N ASN A 356 -7.92 24.67 2.12
CA ASN A 356 -7.61 23.38 1.48
C ASN A 356 -7.52 22.21 2.50
N SER A 357 -8.38 22.21 3.52
CA SER A 357 -8.27 21.29 4.65
C SER A 357 -9.60 20.57 4.91
N VAL A 358 -9.52 19.35 5.44
CA VAL A 358 -10.68 18.57 5.83
C VAL A 358 -10.72 18.49 7.36
N ILE A 359 -11.85 18.86 7.94
CA ILE A 359 -12.07 18.84 9.39
C ILE A 359 -13.22 17.90 9.70
N GLY A 360 -12.95 16.94 10.59
CA GLY A 360 -13.88 15.95 11.11
C GLY A 360 -14.98 16.52 11.98
N LYS A 361 -15.74 15.61 12.59
CA LYS A 361 -16.88 15.89 13.46
C LYS A 361 -16.42 16.15 14.90
N GLY A 362 -17.11 17.04 15.60
CA GLY A 362 -16.89 17.29 17.03
C GLY A 362 -15.56 17.97 17.37
N CYS A 363 -14.88 18.60 16.41
CA CYS A 363 -13.59 19.22 16.64
C CYS A 363 -13.72 20.58 17.34
N THR A 364 -12.76 20.92 18.20
CA THR A 364 -12.68 22.23 18.86
C THR A 364 -11.41 22.92 18.43
N ILE A 365 -11.54 23.98 17.64
CA ILE A 365 -10.43 24.79 17.15
C ILE A 365 -10.41 26.11 17.90
N GLY A 366 -9.27 26.42 18.52
CA GLY A 366 -9.01 27.64 19.25
C GLY A 366 -8.94 28.89 18.38
N SER A 367 -8.44 29.96 18.99
CA SER A 367 -8.28 31.29 18.38
C SER A 367 -6.87 31.48 17.82
N ASN A 368 -6.75 32.30 16.77
CA ASN A 368 -5.50 32.57 16.05
C ASN A 368 -4.81 31.30 15.52
N VAL A 369 -5.59 30.31 15.07
CA VAL A 369 -5.06 29.07 14.49
C VAL A 369 -4.94 29.21 12.97
N LEU A 370 -3.87 28.68 12.40
CA LEU A 370 -3.67 28.59 10.95
C LEU A 370 -3.63 27.12 10.52
N ILE A 371 -4.56 26.71 9.66
CA ILE A 371 -4.63 25.36 9.10
C ILE A 371 -4.58 25.43 7.58
N GLU A 372 -3.56 24.82 7.00
CA GLU A 372 -3.37 24.77 5.55
C GLU A 372 -3.09 23.33 5.10
N GLY A 373 -3.82 22.87 4.08
CA GLY A 373 -3.57 21.59 3.42
C GLY A 373 -3.64 20.35 4.32
N SER A 374 -4.29 20.45 5.49
CA SER A 374 -4.21 19.44 6.55
C SER A 374 -5.50 18.64 6.70
N TYR A 375 -5.38 17.41 7.18
CA TYR A 375 -6.48 16.48 7.41
C TYR A 375 -6.65 16.27 8.91
N VAL A 376 -7.71 16.83 9.48
CA VAL A 376 -8.05 16.72 10.90
C VAL A 376 -9.26 15.80 11.02
N TRP A 377 -9.12 14.68 11.71
CA TRP A 377 -10.21 13.71 11.89
C TRP A 377 -11.10 14.08 13.08
N ASP A 378 -11.80 13.10 13.66
CA ASP A 378 -12.92 13.36 14.58
C ASP A 378 -12.44 13.63 16.01
N ASN A 379 -13.17 14.49 16.72
CA ASN A 379 -12.96 14.81 18.15
C ASN A 379 -11.57 15.37 18.47
N VAL A 380 -10.95 16.09 17.54
CA VAL A 380 -9.63 16.72 17.74
C VAL A 380 -9.78 18.06 18.46
N ILE A 381 -8.88 18.33 19.42
CA ILE A 381 -8.82 19.59 20.15
C ILE A 381 -7.54 20.33 19.77
N ILE A 382 -7.68 21.50 19.16
CA ILE A 382 -6.58 22.39 18.80
C ILE A 382 -6.71 23.64 19.66
N GLU A 383 -5.76 23.87 20.58
CA GLU A 383 -5.72 25.07 21.42
C GLU A 383 -5.26 26.32 20.64
N ASP A 384 -5.19 27.46 21.32
CA ASP A 384 -4.92 28.76 20.70
C ASP A 384 -3.49 28.87 20.15
N GLY A 385 -3.35 29.58 19.02
CA GLY A 385 -2.05 29.92 18.43
C GLY A 385 -1.32 28.75 17.75
N CYS A 386 -2.00 27.64 17.47
CA CYS A 386 -1.42 26.51 16.75
C CYS A 386 -1.28 26.79 15.24
N LYS A 387 -0.27 26.17 14.61
CA LYS A 387 -0.07 26.20 13.16
C LYS A 387 0.05 24.79 12.60
N LEU A 388 -0.75 24.47 11.60
CA LEU A 388 -0.77 23.17 10.93
C LEU A 388 -0.55 23.37 9.43
N SER A 389 0.50 22.74 8.90
CA SER A 389 0.81 22.78 7.46
C SER A 389 0.91 21.33 6.96
N HIS A 390 0.04 20.93 6.02
CA HIS A 390 0.07 19.62 5.36
C HIS A 390 0.30 18.40 6.29
N ALA A 391 -0.46 18.34 7.38
CA ALA A 391 -0.36 17.27 8.38
C ALA A 391 -1.63 16.41 8.43
N ILE A 392 -1.49 15.16 8.87
CA ILE A 392 -2.60 14.27 9.19
C ILE A 392 -2.72 14.16 10.71
N VAL A 393 -3.89 14.47 11.23
CA VAL A 393 -4.20 14.45 12.67
C VAL A 393 -5.36 13.48 12.91
N CYS A 394 -5.06 12.33 13.54
CA CYS A 394 -6.04 11.29 13.81
C CYS A 394 -6.99 11.62 14.97
N ASP A 395 -7.95 10.71 15.24
CA ASP A 395 -9.02 10.96 16.21
C ASP A 395 -8.49 11.17 17.64
N GLY A 396 -9.13 12.10 18.35
CA GLY A 396 -8.88 12.36 19.78
C GLY A 396 -7.51 12.97 20.10
N VAL A 397 -6.78 13.47 19.09
CA VAL A 397 -5.52 14.19 19.31
C VAL A 397 -5.78 15.53 20.01
N ILE A 398 -4.88 15.90 20.92
CA ILE A 398 -4.92 17.17 21.64
C ILE A 398 -3.64 17.94 21.36
N MET A 399 -3.78 19.09 20.69
CA MET A 399 -2.68 20.01 20.46
C MET A 399 -2.73 21.15 21.48
N LYS A 400 -1.67 21.29 22.27
CA LYS A 400 -1.55 22.39 23.24
C LYS A 400 -1.17 23.71 22.58
N SER A 401 -1.45 24.79 23.31
CA SER A 401 -1.27 26.16 22.83
C SER A 401 0.13 26.42 22.25
N GLY A 402 0.18 27.08 21.09
CA GLY A 402 1.42 27.41 20.40
C GLY A 402 2.17 26.24 19.74
N ALA A 403 1.58 25.05 19.66
CA ALA A 403 2.18 23.93 18.93
C ALA A 403 2.23 24.19 17.40
N VAL A 404 3.32 23.75 16.77
CA VAL A 404 3.54 23.90 15.32
C VAL A 404 3.80 22.54 14.70
N LEU A 405 3.02 22.20 13.67
CA LEU A 405 3.24 21.03 12.82
C LEU A 405 3.87 21.47 11.50
N GLU A 406 5.06 20.96 11.25
CA GLU A 406 5.71 21.07 9.95
C GLU A 406 5.06 20.14 8.90
N PRO A 407 5.29 20.39 7.60
CA PRO A 407 4.74 19.58 6.52
C PRO A 407 5.05 18.09 6.63
N GLY A 408 4.05 17.26 6.36
CA GLY A 408 4.20 15.81 6.27
C GLY A 408 4.17 15.07 7.60
N VAL A 409 3.84 15.76 8.69
CA VAL A 409 3.66 15.13 10.00
C VAL A 409 2.40 14.28 10.04
N VAL A 410 2.52 13.08 10.62
CA VAL A 410 1.39 12.17 10.87
C VAL A 410 1.28 11.92 12.37
N LEU A 411 0.17 12.35 12.97
CA LEU A 411 -0.16 12.12 14.37
C LEU A 411 -1.17 10.99 14.48
N SER A 412 -0.79 9.90 15.13
CA SER A 412 -1.69 8.79 15.45
C SER A 412 -2.73 9.17 16.52
N PHE A 413 -3.65 8.26 16.78
CA PHE A 413 -4.79 8.45 17.68
C PHE A 413 -4.36 8.84 19.10
N LYS A 414 -5.14 9.74 19.73
CA LYS A 414 -5.01 10.15 21.15
C LYS A 414 -3.64 10.70 21.57
N VAL A 415 -2.78 11.05 20.61
CA VAL A 415 -1.50 11.71 20.88
C VAL A 415 -1.75 13.10 21.47
N VAL A 416 -0.91 13.50 22.42
CA VAL A 416 -0.93 14.85 23.00
C VAL A 416 0.38 15.54 22.65
N ILE A 417 0.30 16.72 22.04
CA ILE A 417 1.48 17.55 21.74
C ILE A 417 1.62 18.61 22.82
N GLY A 418 2.83 18.73 23.37
CA GLY A 418 3.14 19.69 24.42
C GLY A 418 3.05 21.15 23.97
N GLN A 419 3.03 22.05 24.95
CA GLN A 419 2.93 23.50 24.70
C GLN A 419 4.18 24.02 23.97
N GLN A 420 3.99 24.88 22.96
CA GLN A 420 5.08 25.49 22.16
C GLN A 420 6.05 24.48 21.51
N PHE A 421 5.62 23.23 21.31
CA PHE A 421 6.44 22.22 20.66
C PHE A 421 6.33 22.30 19.14
N VAL A 422 7.48 22.17 18.46
CA VAL A 422 7.56 22.10 17.00
C VAL A 422 7.85 20.66 16.61
N VAL A 423 6.91 20.03 15.90
CA VAL A 423 7.12 18.67 15.38
C VAL A 423 7.92 18.77 14.08
N PRO A 424 9.05 18.06 13.93
CA PRO A 424 9.86 18.09 12.71
C PRO A 424 9.07 17.58 11.48
N PRO A 425 9.42 18.03 10.26
CA PRO A 425 8.75 17.57 9.04
C PRO A 425 8.88 16.06 8.86
N TYR A 426 7.92 15.46 8.16
CA TYR A 426 7.85 14.01 7.86
C TYR A 426 7.83 13.07 9.08
N SER A 427 7.70 13.60 10.30
CA SER A 427 7.71 12.80 11.51
C SER A 427 6.38 12.06 11.71
N LYS A 428 6.47 10.77 12.06
CA LYS A 428 5.33 9.95 12.46
C LYS A 428 5.32 9.81 13.98
N VAL A 429 4.21 10.15 14.62
CA VAL A 429 4.06 10.14 16.09
C VAL A 429 2.95 9.17 16.48
N SER A 430 3.24 8.27 17.43
CA SER A 430 2.28 7.27 17.90
C SER A 430 2.37 7.04 19.40
N LEU A 431 1.28 6.57 20.02
CA LEU A 431 1.32 6.08 21.40
C LEU A 431 2.05 4.74 21.52
N PHE A 432 2.11 3.98 20.44
CA PHE A 432 2.82 2.71 20.38
C PHE A 432 4.29 2.93 20.06
N GLN A 433 5.17 2.18 20.72
CA GLN A 433 6.58 2.12 20.34
C GLN A 433 6.72 1.47 18.97
N GLN A 434 7.69 1.95 18.18
CA GLN A 434 7.99 1.37 16.89
C GLN A 434 8.47 -0.08 17.05
N PRO A 435 7.93 -1.04 16.28
CA PRO A 435 8.38 -2.43 16.35
C PRO A 435 9.86 -2.54 15.96
N THR A 436 10.64 -3.26 16.76
CA THR A 436 12.10 -3.40 16.65
C THR A 436 12.56 -4.36 15.55
N LYS A 437 11.68 -5.23 15.05
CA LYS A 437 11.89 -6.02 13.83
C LYS A 437 10.93 -5.50 12.77
N GLN A 438 11.48 -4.83 11.77
CA GLN A 438 10.81 -4.68 10.49
C GLN A 438 11.60 -5.58 9.56
N ASP A 439 11.15 -6.81 9.37
CA ASP A 439 11.77 -7.64 8.33
C ASP A 439 11.59 -6.91 7.00
N SER A 440 12.69 -6.77 6.27
CA SER A 440 12.80 -6.09 4.97
C SER A 440 11.92 -6.73 3.89
N ASP A 441 11.42 -7.92 4.20
CA ASP A 441 10.56 -8.72 3.36
C ASP A 441 9.15 -8.45 3.90
N GLU A 442 8.22 -8.01 3.06
CA GLU A 442 6.86 -7.60 3.43
C GLU A 442 5.98 -8.76 4.01
N GLU A 443 6.57 -9.77 4.68
CA GLU A 443 5.87 -10.77 5.48
C GLU A 443 5.44 -10.17 6.82
N LEU A 444 4.15 -9.86 6.92
CA LEU A 444 3.55 -9.26 8.10
C LEU A 444 3.40 -10.29 9.23
N GLU A 445 4.22 -10.18 10.27
CA GLU A 445 3.84 -10.70 11.59
C GLU A 445 2.80 -9.75 12.21
N TYR A 446 1.58 -10.24 12.43
CA TYR A 446 0.61 -9.57 13.30
C TYR A 446 1.03 -9.81 14.75
N ALA A 447 1.15 -8.73 15.53
CA ALA A 447 1.34 -8.83 16.97
C ALA A 447 0.14 -9.55 17.62
N ASP A 448 0.44 -10.58 18.41
CA ASP A 448 -0.54 -11.34 19.20
C ASP A 448 -1.48 -10.41 19.97
N ASN A 449 -2.80 -10.63 19.81
CA ASN A 449 -3.88 -9.95 20.53
C ASN A 449 -3.99 -10.40 22.00
N SER A 450 -2.89 -10.32 22.76
CA SER A 450 -2.89 -10.48 24.21
C SER A 450 -2.28 -9.27 24.92
N SER A 451 -2.66 -8.05 24.55
CA SER A 451 -2.51 -6.91 25.46
C SER A 451 -3.70 -6.88 26.43
N GLY A 452 -3.58 -7.72 27.46
CA GLY A 452 -4.39 -7.64 28.65
C GLY A 452 -4.25 -6.26 29.29
N VAL A 453 -5.40 -5.62 29.48
CA VAL A 453 -5.71 -4.55 30.44
C VAL A 453 -4.52 -4.08 31.30
N VAL A 454 -3.97 -2.92 30.98
CA VAL A 454 -3.14 -2.18 31.95
C VAL A 454 -4.10 -1.41 32.86
N GLU A 455 -4.39 -1.98 34.03
CA GLU A 455 -5.03 -1.26 35.12
C GLU A 455 -4.07 -0.19 35.67
N ILE A 456 -4.55 1.05 35.72
CA ILE A 456 -3.86 2.19 36.35
C ILE A 456 -3.89 1.95 37.87
N PRO A 457 -2.75 1.86 38.59
CA PRO A 457 -2.80 1.68 40.03
C PRO A 457 -3.16 2.99 40.71
N LEU A 458 -4.31 2.99 41.40
CA LEU A 458 -4.67 3.99 42.40
C LEU A 458 -3.73 3.87 43.61
N ASN A 459 -3.16 5.00 44.00
CA ASN A 459 -2.42 5.21 45.25
C ASN A 459 -3.16 4.62 46.45
N ASN A 460 -2.49 3.76 47.23
CA ASN A 460 -2.75 3.68 48.66
C ASN A 460 -1.50 3.20 49.43
N SER A 461 -1.30 3.89 50.54
CA SER A 461 -0.21 3.82 51.51
C SER A 461 -0.10 2.48 52.26
N ASN A 462 1.16 2.12 52.58
CA ASN A 462 1.68 1.46 53.81
C ASN A 462 2.49 0.17 53.56
N GLY A 463 3.71 0.12 54.12
CA GLY A 463 4.30 -1.12 54.65
C GLY A 463 5.58 -1.65 54.00
N GLU A 464 6.72 -1.35 54.65
CA GLU A 464 7.84 -2.25 55.01
C GLU A 464 8.56 -3.17 53.97
N ILE A 465 9.81 -2.78 53.68
CA ILE A 465 11.10 -3.54 53.76
C ILE A 465 11.05 -5.09 53.66
N THR A 466 11.73 -5.68 52.65
CA THR A 466 12.96 -6.51 52.81
C THR A 466 13.60 -6.91 51.47
N SER A 467 14.92 -6.65 51.40
CA SER A 467 16.03 -7.23 50.62
C SER A 467 15.84 -8.47 49.74
N GLU A 468 16.43 -8.45 48.54
CA GLU A 468 17.68 -9.18 48.23
C GLU A 468 18.32 -8.69 46.90
N LEU A 469 19.62 -8.40 46.95
CA LEU A 469 20.49 -7.91 45.87
C LEU A 469 21.33 -9.06 45.30
N SER A 470 21.57 -9.08 44.00
CA SER A 470 22.88 -9.43 43.42
C SER A 470 22.95 -8.87 41.98
N GLU A 471 23.60 -7.72 41.82
CA GLU A 471 25.01 -7.53 41.45
C GLU A 471 25.28 -7.56 39.93
N THR A 472 25.56 -6.39 39.36
CA THR A 472 26.56 -6.27 38.28
C THR A 472 27.17 -4.86 38.26
N LYS A 473 28.27 -4.74 39.02
CA LYS A 473 29.49 -3.92 38.85
C LYS A 473 29.41 -2.58 38.08
N CYS A 474 29.50 -1.49 38.85
CA CYS A 474 30.11 -0.21 38.44
C CYS A 474 31.64 -0.31 38.35
N TRP A 475 32.23 0.49 37.45
CA TRP A 475 33.62 0.98 37.52
C TRP A 475 33.61 2.50 37.82
N PRO A 476 34.58 3.08 38.57
CA PRO A 476 34.43 4.43 39.11
C PRO A 476 35.37 5.51 38.52
N THR A 477 34.85 6.76 38.52
CA THR A 477 35.52 8.11 38.65
C THR A 477 36.49 8.59 37.54
N SER A 478 36.59 9.87 37.16
CA SER A 478 36.46 11.14 37.90
C SER A 478 36.30 12.39 36.99
N GLN A 479 35.93 13.50 37.63
CA GLN A 479 35.71 14.90 37.20
C GLN A 479 36.68 15.54 36.19
N LEU A 480 36.13 16.34 35.26
CA LEU A 480 36.64 17.67 34.88
C LEU A 480 35.56 18.48 34.14
N CYS A 481 35.39 19.74 34.55
CA CYS A 481 34.42 20.70 34.02
C CYS A 481 34.96 21.48 32.81
N ALA A 482 34.01 22.06 32.05
CA ALA A 482 34.07 23.28 31.22
C ALA A 482 34.05 23.11 29.69
N ASN A 483 33.00 23.73 29.11
CA ASN A 483 32.84 24.34 27.77
C ASN A 483 33.56 23.72 26.57
N THR A 484 32.78 23.31 25.54
CA THR A 484 32.78 23.89 24.17
C THR A 484 31.77 23.10 23.30
N PHE A 485 30.98 23.82 22.50
CA PHE A 485 30.10 23.28 21.46
C PHE A 485 30.85 22.35 20.50
N SER A 486 30.34 21.14 20.27
CA SER A 486 30.44 20.47 18.96
C SER A 486 29.45 19.32 18.85
N VAL A 487 28.82 19.23 17.67
CA VAL A 487 27.83 18.24 17.25
C VAL A 487 28.53 16.91 16.94
N HIS A 488 28.03 15.79 17.50
CA HIS A 488 27.93 14.48 16.84
C HIS A 488 27.08 13.52 17.69
N VAL A 489 26.07 12.93 17.04
CA VAL A 489 25.15 11.87 17.51
C VAL A 489 25.93 10.57 17.76
N ILE A 490 25.70 9.85 18.87
CA ILE A 490 25.23 8.43 19.00
C ILE A 490 24.78 8.23 20.47
N GLY A 491 23.70 7.46 20.67
CA GLY A 491 22.85 7.44 21.86
C GLY A 491 23.43 6.89 23.18
N PHE A 492 22.78 7.30 24.27
CA PHE A 492 22.44 6.43 25.40
C PHE A 492 21.34 7.08 26.24
N ILE A 493 20.47 6.23 26.77
CA ILE A 493 19.25 6.49 27.55
C ILE A 493 19.47 7.53 28.67
N ILE A 494 18.62 8.55 28.72
CA ILE A 494 18.38 9.38 29.91
C ILE A 494 16.93 9.17 30.34
N LEU A 495 16.75 8.49 31.47
CA LEU A 495 15.55 8.58 32.28
C LEU A 495 15.46 10.02 32.83
N CYS A 496 14.72 10.89 32.16
CA CYS A 496 14.25 12.15 32.72
C CYS A 496 12.78 12.36 32.36
N GLU A 497 11.98 12.76 33.33
CA GLU A 497 10.62 13.28 33.15
C GLU A 497 10.65 14.45 32.15
N GLY A 498 10.33 14.14 30.90
CA GLY A 498 10.36 15.06 29.78
C GLY A 498 10.00 14.27 28.53
N THR A 499 8.71 14.14 28.27
CA THR A 499 8.15 13.49 27.09
C THR A 499 8.73 14.08 25.80
N GLU A 500 9.08 13.24 24.82
CA GLU A 500 9.74 13.60 23.54
C GLU A 500 8.98 14.68 22.75
N LEU A 501 7.71 14.92 23.08
CA LEU A 501 6.79 15.89 22.48
C LEU A 501 6.63 17.19 23.29
N GLY A 502 7.56 17.50 24.19
CA GLY A 502 7.53 18.68 25.05
C GLY A 502 6.71 18.51 26.33
N ALA A 503 6.58 19.59 27.11
CA ALA A 503 5.93 19.56 28.42
C ALA A 503 4.45 19.15 28.33
N GLY A 504 4.11 18.00 28.92
CA GLY A 504 2.76 17.45 28.92
C GLY A 504 2.35 16.71 27.65
N GLY A 505 3.28 16.48 26.72
CA GLY A 505 3.04 15.66 25.54
C GLY A 505 2.99 14.17 25.88
N VAL A 506 2.29 13.36 25.09
CA VAL A 506 2.23 11.89 25.26
C VAL A 506 2.32 11.25 23.89
N GLY A 507 3.37 10.46 23.67
CA GLY A 507 3.64 9.74 22.42
C GLY A 507 5.13 9.54 22.19
N TYR A 508 5.44 8.58 21.32
CA TYR A 508 6.77 8.26 20.82
C TYR A 508 6.90 8.76 19.38
N ILE A 509 8.04 9.39 19.06
CA ILE A 509 8.37 9.74 17.69
C ILE A 509 9.02 8.51 17.05
N TRP A 510 8.45 8.02 15.95
CA TRP A 510 9.01 6.87 15.23
C TRP A 510 10.23 7.32 14.43
N SER A 511 11.37 6.69 14.70
CA SER A 511 12.64 6.92 13.99
C SER A 511 12.72 6.07 12.73
N PHE A 512 13.35 6.61 11.70
CA PHE A 512 13.42 5.97 10.39
C PHE A 512 14.22 4.66 10.40
N SER A 513 13.73 3.64 9.68
CA SER A 513 14.49 2.43 9.32
C SER A 513 14.85 2.50 7.83
N GLU A 514 16.16 2.54 7.56
CA GLU A 514 16.86 2.17 6.31
C GLU A 514 16.30 2.61 4.93
N GLY A 515 15.61 3.75 4.84
CA GLY A 515 15.36 4.46 3.58
C GLY A 515 15.95 5.87 3.66
N GLY A 516 16.71 6.31 2.66
CA GLY A 516 17.34 7.63 2.66
C GLY A 516 16.32 8.77 2.84
N HIS A 517 16.70 9.78 3.62
CA HIS A 517 15.89 10.98 3.91
C HIS A 517 15.32 11.70 2.66
N ASP A 518 15.89 11.47 1.48
CA ASP A 518 15.60 12.22 0.25
C ASP A 518 14.31 11.79 -0.47
N GLU A 519 13.69 10.66 -0.10
CA GLU A 519 12.47 10.14 -0.76
C GLU A 519 11.21 10.17 0.12
N GLU A 520 11.29 10.61 1.39
CA GLU A 520 10.14 10.61 2.32
C GLU A 520 8.98 11.50 1.86
N TRP A 521 9.28 12.58 1.11
CA TRP A 521 8.27 13.45 0.53
C TRP A 521 7.32 12.71 -0.43
N ARG A 522 7.78 11.60 -1.03
CA ARG A 522 7.00 10.78 -1.96
C ARG A 522 5.80 10.13 -1.26
N HIS A 523 6.01 9.67 -0.02
CA HIS A 523 4.98 9.00 0.78
C HIS A 523 4.26 9.95 1.76
N SER A 524 4.33 11.26 1.55
CA SER A 524 3.78 12.27 2.44
C SER A 524 2.72 13.15 1.76
N VAL A 525 1.87 13.79 2.58
CA VAL A 525 0.89 14.81 2.17
C VAL A 525 1.56 16.15 1.83
N ALA A 526 2.82 16.34 2.20
CA ALA A 526 3.54 17.57 1.95
C ALA A 526 3.64 17.92 0.44
N PRO A 527 3.58 19.20 0.08
CA PRO A 527 3.88 19.66 -1.27
C PRO A 527 5.27 19.21 -1.69
N ILE A 528 5.44 18.99 -2.98
CA ILE A 528 6.73 18.54 -3.51
C ILE A 528 7.74 19.67 -3.33
N PRO A 529 8.94 19.38 -2.80
CA PRO A 529 10.00 20.36 -2.69
C PRO A 529 10.26 21.05 -4.04
N THR A 530 10.42 22.37 -4.03
CA THR A 530 10.59 23.19 -5.25
C THR A 530 11.80 22.77 -6.09
N GLU A 531 12.84 22.22 -5.45
CA GLU A 531 14.03 21.68 -6.10
C GLU A 531 13.70 20.44 -6.96
N LYS A 532 12.88 19.52 -6.43
CA LYS A 532 12.42 18.33 -7.15
C LYS A 532 11.41 18.64 -8.25
N LEU A 533 10.64 19.71 -8.08
CA LEU A 533 9.78 20.23 -9.15
C LEU A 533 10.60 20.76 -10.33
N ALA A 534 11.73 21.44 -10.06
CA ALA A 534 12.62 21.96 -11.10
C ALA A 534 13.30 20.83 -11.89
N GLU A 535 13.81 19.79 -11.20
CA GLU A 535 14.36 18.58 -11.85
C GLU A 535 13.32 17.91 -12.78
N ALA A 536 12.06 17.85 -12.36
CA ALA A 536 10.99 17.27 -13.14
C ALA A 536 10.54 18.14 -14.34
N THR A 537 10.71 19.46 -14.26
CA THR A 537 10.40 20.38 -15.39
C THR A 537 11.52 20.40 -16.42
N ASP A 538 12.78 20.36 -15.99
CA ASP A 538 13.93 20.35 -16.90
C ASP A 538 13.94 19.08 -17.77
N ALA A 539 13.54 17.93 -17.21
CA ALA A 539 13.33 16.69 -17.96
C ALA A 539 12.18 16.75 -18.99
N MET A 540 11.26 17.72 -18.89
CA MET A 540 10.16 17.89 -19.86
C MET A 540 10.52 18.86 -20.99
N ASP A 541 11.41 19.81 -20.76
CA ASP A 541 11.86 20.75 -21.79
C ASP A 541 12.82 20.08 -22.78
N ASP A 542 13.63 19.10 -22.34
CA ASP A 542 14.48 18.29 -23.25
C ASP A 542 13.66 17.42 -24.23
N ASP A 543 12.46 16.96 -23.83
CA ASP A 543 11.55 16.19 -24.71
C ASP A 543 10.74 17.09 -25.67
N MET A 544 10.71 18.40 -25.44
CA MET A 544 9.93 19.35 -26.23
C MET A 544 10.71 20.04 -27.36
N GLU A 545 12.03 19.83 -27.46
CA GLU A 545 12.89 20.36 -28.54
C GLU A 545 13.08 19.42 -29.74
N LEU A 546 12.28 18.35 -29.89
CA LEU A 546 12.28 17.53 -31.11
C LEU A 546 11.13 17.86 -32.07
N ALA A 547 11.50 18.76 -32.99
CA ALA A 547 11.02 18.99 -34.37
C ALA A 547 9.88 20.00 -34.61
N PRO A 548 10.20 20.98 -35.46
CA PRO A 548 9.42 21.15 -36.69
C PRO A 548 10.36 21.37 -37.88
N ASP A 549 10.78 20.32 -38.57
CA ASP A 549 10.67 20.29 -40.03
C ASP A 549 10.97 18.90 -40.60
N GLY A 550 10.27 18.57 -41.68
CA GLY A 550 10.42 17.32 -42.41
C GLY A 550 11.70 17.26 -43.24
N SER A 551 12.09 16.03 -43.55
CA SER A 551 13.11 15.62 -44.53
C SER A 551 14.58 15.77 -44.10
N ILE A 552 15.18 14.65 -43.70
CA ILE A 552 16.26 13.92 -44.40
C ILE A 552 16.71 12.83 -43.42
N LEU A 553 16.39 11.57 -43.73
CA LEU A 553 17.06 10.43 -43.10
C LEU A 553 18.56 10.52 -43.43
N PRO A 554 19.48 10.51 -42.45
CA PRO A 554 20.87 10.25 -42.77
C PRO A 554 21.00 8.76 -43.17
N PRO A 555 21.86 8.45 -44.16
CA PRO A 555 22.04 7.09 -44.61
C PRO A 555 22.65 6.27 -43.48
N SER A 556 22.28 4.98 -43.44
CA SER A 556 22.92 3.91 -42.69
C SER A 556 24.43 4.16 -42.53
N GLY A 557 24.80 4.70 -41.38
CA GLY A 557 26.18 4.91 -40.97
C GLY A 557 26.60 3.68 -40.20
N ASP A 558 27.61 3.00 -40.72
CA ASP A 558 28.24 1.82 -40.14
C ASP A 558 28.41 1.96 -38.62
N LEU A 559 27.94 0.93 -37.91
CA LEU A 559 28.19 0.73 -36.49
C LEU A 559 29.70 0.77 -36.24
N LYS A 560 30.19 1.89 -35.73
CA LYS A 560 31.48 1.95 -35.05
C LYS A 560 31.35 1.12 -33.77
N LEU A 561 31.92 -0.08 -33.81
CA LEU A 561 32.35 -0.82 -32.64
C LEU A 561 33.49 -0.02 -31.99
N ASP A 562 33.18 0.80 -30.99
CA ASP A 562 34.18 1.44 -30.13
C ASP A 562 33.62 1.56 -28.71
N SER A 563 33.74 0.49 -27.93
CA SER A 563 34.34 0.54 -26.58
C SER A 563 34.75 -0.88 -26.20
N GLU A 564 36.06 -1.10 -26.07
CA GLU A 564 36.62 -2.21 -25.32
C GLU A 564 36.23 -2.03 -23.85
N ASP A 565 34.99 -2.37 -23.53
CA ASP A 565 34.62 -2.70 -22.16
C ASP A 565 35.14 -4.10 -21.89
N ASP A 566 35.86 -4.20 -20.77
CA ASP A 566 36.62 -5.32 -20.24
C ASP A 566 35.74 -6.57 -20.07
N TYR A 567 35.42 -7.25 -21.18
CA TYR A 567 35.10 -8.66 -21.19
C TYR A 567 36.43 -9.41 -21.25
N THR A 568 37.19 -9.36 -20.15
CA THR A 568 37.86 -10.60 -19.76
C THR A 568 36.74 -11.61 -19.52
N GLU A 569 36.42 -12.40 -20.55
CA GLU A 569 35.95 -13.76 -20.33
C GLU A 569 37.04 -14.42 -19.47
N VAL A 570 36.93 -14.25 -18.16
CA VAL A 570 37.45 -15.22 -17.22
C VAL A 570 36.78 -16.49 -17.68
N PHE A 571 37.53 -17.35 -18.37
CA PHE A 571 37.25 -18.77 -18.39
C PHE A 571 36.99 -19.13 -16.92
N ARG A 572 35.73 -19.11 -16.48
CA ARG A 572 35.33 -19.60 -15.17
C ARG A 572 35.72 -21.05 -15.23
N ASP A 573 36.81 -21.37 -14.57
CA ASP A 573 37.21 -22.76 -14.45
C ASP A 573 36.12 -23.42 -13.61
N GLU A 574 35.16 -24.07 -14.27
CA GLU A 574 34.05 -24.79 -13.64
C GLU A 574 34.56 -25.80 -12.60
N SER A 575 35.85 -26.17 -12.66
CA SER A 575 36.52 -26.96 -11.63
C SER A 575 36.73 -26.21 -10.30
N ILE A 576 37.06 -24.92 -10.34
CA ILE A 576 37.29 -24.09 -9.14
C ILE A 576 35.96 -23.77 -8.46
N ASP A 577 34.91 -23.49 -9.24
CA ASP A 577 33.57 -23.20 -8.69
C ASP A 577 32.96 -24.47 -8.05
N PHE A 578 33.15 -25.64 -8.67
CA PHE A 578 32.75 -26.93 -8.10
C PHE A 578 33.45 -27.22 -6.77
N GLU A 579 34.77 -27.04 -6.67
CA GLU A 579 35.52 -27.27 -5.44
C GLU A 579 35.06 -26.34 -4.30
N LYS A 580 34.77 -25.08 -4.61
CA LYS A 580 34.25 -24.10 -3.63
C LYS A 580 32.84 -24.44 -3.14
N GLU A 581 31.96 -24.90 -4.02
CA GLU A 581 30.60 -25.30 -3.61
C GLU A 581 30.60 -26.56 -2.74
N VAL A 582 31.44 -27.54 -3.08
CA VAL A 582 31.64 -28.74 -2.25
C VAL A 582 32.24 -28.37 -0.89
N GLU A 583 33.19 -27.43 -0.86
CA GLU A 583 33.76 -26.90 0.38
C GLU A 583 32.70 -26.20 1.24
N ALA A 584 31.89 -25.31 0.65
CA ALA A 584 30.82 -24.62 1.36
C ALA A 584 29.77 -25.59 1.91
N THR A 585 29.40 -26.60 1.13
CA THR A 585 28.51 -27.70 1.55
C THR A 585 29.08 -28.44 2.76
N PHE A 586 30.37 -28.79 2.71
CA PHE A 586 31.06 -29.47 3.80
C PHE A 586 31.15 -28.61 5.06
N LEU A 587 31.52 -27.33 4.94
CA LEU A 587 31.61 -26.41 6.07
C LEU A 587 30.23 -26.20 6.73
N ARG A 588 29.17 -26.03 5.94
CA ARG A 588 27.80 -25.94 6.47
C ARG A 588 27.43 -27.22 7.22
N ALA A 589 27.75 -28.38 6.67
CA ALA A 589 27.48 -29.66 7.33
C ALA A 589 28.18 -29.79 8.69
N VAL A 590 29.42 -29.30 8.81
CA VAL A 590 30.17 -29.31 10.07
C VAL A 590 29.64 -28.27 11.06
N HIS A 591 29.22 -27.08 10.60
CA HIS A 591 28.69 -26.03 11.45
C HIS A 591 27.27 -26.29 11.97
N GLU A 592 26.41 -26.90 11.15
CA GLU A 592 24.99 -27.14 11.43
C GLU A 592 24.71 -28.59 11.90
N ASP A 593 25.74 -29.43 12.06
CA ASP A 593 25.66 -30.85 12.45
C ASP A 593 24.67 -31.65 11.56
N ILE A 594 24.81 -31.49 10.23
CA ILE A 594 23.94 -32.13 9.25
C ILE A 594 24.28 -33.62 9.13
N ASN A 595 23.25 -34.47 9.07
CA ASN A 595 23.42 -35.92 8.86
C ASN A 595 24.20 -36.21 7.56
N VAL A 596 25.19 -37.11 7.66
CA VAL A 596 26.06 -37.56 6.57
C VAL A 596 25.27 -38.00 5.33
N ASP A 597 24.11 -38.64 5.50
CA ASP A 597 23.26 -39.07 4.38
C ASP A 597 22.77 -37.89 3.51
N ASN A 598 22.44 -36.75 4.14
CA ASN A 598 22.01 -35.54 3.43
C ASN A 598 23.18 -34.89 2.68
N VAL A 599 24.36 -34.87 3.31
CA VAL A 599 25.60 -34.35 2.69
C VAL A 599 25.97 -35.18 1.46
N ILE A 600 25.83 -36.51 1.54
CA ILE A 600 26.07 -37.41 0.39
C ILE A 600 25.10 -37.09 -0.76
N LEU A 601 23.82 -36.80 -0.46
CA LEU A 601 22.85 -36.44 -1.50
C LEU A 601 23.19 -35.09 -2.16
N GLU A 602 23.59 -34.10 -1.37
CA GLU A 602 23.95 -32.78 -1.88
C GLU A 602 25.22 -32.83 -2.74
N VAL A 603 26.27 -33.48 -2.27
CA VAL A 603 27.52 -33.65 -3.03
C VAL A 603 27.29 -34.49 -4.30
N ASN A 604 26.42 -35.50 -4.25
CA ASN A 604 26.04 -36.24 -5.46
C ASN A 604 25.21 -35.38 -6.43
N SER A 605 24.39 -34.45 -5.93
CA SER A 605 23.64 -33.50 -6.75
C SER A 605 24.59 -32.51 -7.43
N LEU A 606 25.57 -31.98 -6.69
CA LEU A 606 26.65 -31.15 -7.23
C LEU A 606 27.49 -31.88 -8.28
N ARG A 607 27.81 -33.16 -8.04
CA ARG A 607 28.51 -33.97 -9.04
C ARG A 607 27.73 -34.02 -10.36
N LEU A 608 26.42 -34.23 -10.27
CA LEU A 608 25.55 -34.36 -11.43
C LEU A 608 25.35 -33.02 -12.15
N SER A 609 25.22 -31.90 -11.41
CA SER A 609 25.08 -30.57 -12.02
C SER A 609 26.33 -30.12 -12.76
N TYR A 610 27.53 -30.37 -12.20
CA TYR A 610 28.81 -30.05 -12.81
C TYR A 610 29.38 -31.14 -13.73
N ASN A 611 28.63 -32.24 -13.93
CA ASN A 611 29.04 -33.39 -14.75
C ASN A 611 30.46 -33.91 -14.45
N LYS A 612 30.80 -34.04 -13.16
CA LYS A 612 32.12 -34.46 -12.68
C LYS A 612 32.20 -35.95 -12.40
N LEU A 613 33.41 -36.54 -12.45
CA LEU A 613 33.61 -37.94 -12.07
C LEU A 613 33.59 -38.09 -10.55
N THR A 614 33.31 -39.30 -10.07
CA THR A 614 33.37 -39.63 -8.64
C THR A 614 34.75 -39.38 -8.02
N ALA A 615 35.82 -39.54 -8.81
CA ALA A 615 37.19 -39.26 -8.38
C ALA A 615 37.40 -37.77 -8.08
N ASP A 616 36.81 -36.88 -8.90
CA ASP A 616 36.95 -35.43 -8.76
C ASP A 616 36.16 -34.94 -7.53
N CYS A 617 34.99 -35.52 -7.27
CA CYS A 617 34.23 -35.26 -6.04
C CYS A 617 34.98 -35.72 -4.79
N ALA A 618 35.59 -36.90 -4.84
CA ALA A 618 36.40 -37.40 -3.73
C ALA A 618 37.62 -36.49 -3.48
N GLY A 619 38.23 -35.97 -4.54
CA GLY A 619 39.29 -34.97 -4.48
C GLY A 619 38.85 -33.67 -3.81
N ALA A 620 37.72 -33.10 -4.23
CA ALA A 620 37.16 -31.85 -3.69
C ALA A 620 36.74 -31.98 -2.22
N VAL A 621 36.08 -33.08 -1.85
CA VAL A 621 35.71 -33.37 -0.45
C VAL A 621 36.97 -33.56 0.40
N PHE A 622 37.96 -34.31 -0.10
CA PHE A 622 39.21 -34.53 0.61
C PHE A 622 39.99 -33.22 0.81
N TYR A 623 40.03 -32.37 -0.21
CA TYR A 623 40.62 -31.04 -0.13
C TYR A 623 39.93 -30.18 0.94
N SER A 624 38.59 -30.17 0.96
CA SER A 624 37.78 -29.43 1.93
C SER A 624 38.02 -29.91 3.37
N VAL A 625 38.07 -31.23 3.58
CA VAL A 625 38.40 -31.84 4.88
C VAL A 625 39.80 -31.45 5.34
N LEU A 626 40.79 -31.53 4.44
CA LEU A 626 42.17 -31.19 4.75
C LEU A 626 42.33 -29.69 5.09
N LYS A 627 41.67 -28.82 4.32
CA LYS A 627 41.66 -27.39 4.54
C LYS A 627 41.02 -27.03 5.88
N PHE A 628 39.86 -27.61 6.20
CA PHE A 628 39.23 -27.44 7.51
C PHE A 628 40.15 -27.89 8.67
N ALA A 629 40.84 -29.03 8.51
CA ALA A 629 41.79 -29.54 9.50
C ALA A 629 43.05 -28.66 9.66
N LEU A 630 43.43 -27.92 8.61
CA LEU A 630 44.53 -26.94 8.66
C LEU A 630 44.11 -25.63 9.33
N ASP A 631 42.89 -25.18 9.06
CA ASP A 631 42.34 -23.94 9.64
C ASP A 631 41.97 -24.12 11.13
N THR A 632 41.64 -25.35 11.55
CA THR A 632 41.52 -25.70 12.97
C THR A 632 42.90 -25.92 13.60
N SER A 633 43.57 -24.84 14.04
CA SER A 633 44.81 -24.94 14.82
C SER A 633 44.62 -25.78 16.10
N PRO A 634 45.67 -26.44 16.63
CA PRO A 634 45.58 -27.46 17.69
C PRO A 634 45.32 -26.83 19.06
N GLY A 635 44.09 -26.39 19.31
CA GLY A 635 43.63 -25.84 20.59
C GLY A 635 42.35 -26.48 21.14
N SER A 636 41.70 -27.35 20.37
CA SER A 636 40.44 -28.00 20.75
C SER A 636 40.50 -29.52 20.52
N ALA A 637 41.57 -30.17 20.98
CA ALA A 637 41.59 -31.62 21.16
C ALA A 637 40.76 -31.96 22.40
N GLY A 638 39.45 -32.00 22.28
CA GLY A 638 38.59 -32.32 23.41
C GLY A 638 37.10 -32.14 23.17
N LYS A 639 36.57 -32.73 22.08
CA LYS A 639 35.17 -33.14 21.89
C LYS A 639 35.00 -33.52 20.43
N LEU A 640 35.20 -34.79 20.12
CA LEU A 640 34.69 -35.49 18.93
C LEU A 640 35.07 -36.96 19.14
N SER A 641 34.24 -37.65 19.92
CA SER A 641 34.17 -39.11 20.05
C SER A 641 32.72 -39.51 20.02
#